data_AF-A0A1I7T9E4-F1
#
_entry.id   AF-A0A1I7T9E4-F1
#
_cell.length_a   1.000
_cell.length_b   1.000
_cell.length_c   1.000
_cell.angle_alpha   90.00
_cell.angle_beta   90.00
_cell.angle_gamma   90.00
#
_symmetry.space_group_name_H-M   'P 1'
#
loop_
_entity.id
_entity.type
_entity.pdbx_description
1 polymer ?
#
loop_
_entity_poly.entity_id
_entity_poly.type
_entity_poly.pdbx_seq_one_letter_code
_entity_poly.pdbx_strand_id
1 'polypeptide(L)'
;MNGGTPINSTICQCPSYVVGDRCEIVKCQRFSIPDKDRCACAPGWYDNYCGLRGCRPPNEDHVNLDKRTLIVVFNTKTTMKTQLDTLKTNFKEMFTKMTTVDPKGAIDNWIESFIFYGFVQSGSQLRIQSDFMLTADDVIKFMNNITLYDGDVTQPVITAVQSAQQTFPKQRSHATVITFTDSPSSDATPWSHRFTDQNAEQSVLQISLLWKSRVSSQSFLIFCHRNTKRNITILKLQYVFFLSLPAGTNYSSNGVDVYRRLALTNHGDTFFIKDSDDLSKSLLMVMGSQYFSENVAVGYKKTEEETLTLYVDNEGDTVFILITIDTSTTSVLPTIPEATLYAEGPSYRLYTRSSKIGDTVTIKVNAGTIFNYRMFLQSKRTVLIYYNDDMYIDVGNGMPVIGVGMSATMQTYGFPEFQGSAYELRAYDGRFLREKIYSYVRPQLDCTFLFGFPNWDSGNCPPGPVTSLHTFYYNGYKQQRVSTGYCITSNHNPEMNVVGALLDWEEPETSENKVHSRIQNDSIKCNGRNIDAVNDPRLHKSRQFIFILEQHSNNRPIYQILTKEINQILSLTNSTTDSSYTGEFTLIVHDGKESHVLLSAYNPITFAEKFQNFVNSLQLNDNLDNTLGLHSIVQAQKMNIRPTAQVFYFTNQAVKTVQNISRTWDVVSRDVEVNFLTIADGVTTEIFALPKELELIQKMTNGKIIPLTNNETTLIPVFSDLIGVSTLTTDNEQYNCHDSPLEISGYIEDGAEYSVIQIVGTGIKTIKMQDSNGALISVSDYITYQNPNFISFRIGKFWNEFKKKLVVSASNLFASGVWKISALVTSGGCQITVRQKTSVGMILGFTSSNTDDTTVVSQIITQRSRFDSLPIYAAVRATNGIIPTNLEIHVSVCHGEEIDKFGRCVCPERYTGEYCWDRICVPPATLSNGICCCTSGVHGDFCEVGKYLFPFFHLNTNEFSSSIVLPT
;
A
#
# COMPACT_ATOMS: atom_id res chain seq x y z
N MET A 1 -14.96 -15.96 12.04
CA MET A 1 -13.54 -16.21 12.36
C MET A 1 -12.74 -15.94 11.09
N ASN A 2 -12.09 -14.79 11.02
CA ASN A 2 -11.45 -14.30 9.80
C ASN A 2 -10.00 -14.85 9.73
N GLY A 3 -9.87 -16.18 9.82
CA GLY A 3 -8.59 -16.89 9.85
C GLY A 3 -7.83 -16.82 11.18
N GLY A 4 -8.54 -16.75 12.32
CA GLY A 4 -7.97 -16.87 13.67
C GLY A 4 -7.75 -18.31 14.11
N THR A 5 -6.72 -18.55 14.92
CA THR A 5 -6.36 -19.87 15.46
C THR A 5 -6.93 -20.04 16.87
N PRO A 6 -7.75 -21.06 17.19
CA PRO A 6 -8.27 -21.25 18.54
C PRO A 6 -7.15 -21.48 19.57
N ILE A 7 -7.14 -20.67 20.64
CA ILE A 7 -6.29 -20.89 21.82
C ILE A 7 -7.02 -21.80 22.82
N ASN A 8 -8.33 -21.60 22.96
CA ASN A 8 -9.24 -22.43 23.75
C ASN A 8 -10.66 -22.40 23.16
N SER A 9 -11.67 -22.83 23.93
CA SER A 9 -13.07 -22.91 23.49
C SER A 9 -13.79 -21.55 23.34
N THR A 10 -13.21 -20.45 23.82
CA THR A 10 -13.81 -19.11 23.77
C THR A 10 -12.95 -18.07 23.05
N ILE A 11 -11.62 -18.21 23.06
CA ILE A 11 -10.64 -17.22 22.59
C ILE A 11 -9.81 -17.76 21.42
N CYS A 12 -9.63 -16.95 20.38
CA CYS A 12 -8.76 -17.19 19.23
C CYS A 12 -7.59 -16.19 19.19
N GLN A 13 -6.42 -16.65 18.74
CA GLN A 13 -5.31 -15.79 18.33
C GLN A 13 -5.62 -15.25 16.93
N CYS A 14 -5.72 -13.94 16.79
CA CYS A 14 -6.07 -13.31 15.52
C CYS A 14 -4.84 -13.03 14.63
N PRO A 15 -4.97 -13.16 13.30
CA PRO A 15 -3.97 -12.68 12.38
C PRO A 15 -3.96 -11.15 12.33
N SER A 16 -2.88 -10.57 11.81
CA SER A 16 -2.78 -9.13 11.58
C SER A 16 -4.00 -8.56 10.84
N TYR A 17 -4.44 -7.38 11.28
CA TYR A 17 -5.64 -6.67 10.81
C TYR A 17 -7.00 -7.32 11.16
N VAL A 18 -7.04 -8.21 12.15
CA VAL A 18 -8.28 -8.81 12.70
C VAL A 18 -8.26 -8.79 14.23
N VAL A 19 -9.40 -8.51 14.87
CA VAL A 19 -9.58 -8.43 16.34
C VAL A 19 -10.94 -9.04 16.78
N GLY A 20 -11.18 -9.08 18.10
CA GLY A 20 -12.34 -9.73 18.73
C GLY A 20 -12.03 -11.17 19.18
N ASP A 21 -12.76 -11.68 20.18
CA ASP A 21 -12.49 -12.98 20.83
C ASP A 21 -12.46 -14.16 19.86
N ARG A 22 -13.18 -14.06 18.74
CA ARG A 22 -13.29 -15.08 17.69
C ARG A 22 -12.77 -14.55 16.35
N CYS A 23 -11.96 -13.50 16.39
CA CYS A 23 -11.37 -12.84 15.24
C CYS A 23 -12.43 -12.49 14.18
N GLU A 24 -13.52 -11.87 14.61
CA GLU A 24 -14.70 -11.55 13.83
C GLU A 24 -14.72 -10.10 13.32
N ILE A 25 -14.00 -9.17 13.96
CA ILE A 25 -13.89 -7.76 13.58
C ILE A 25 -12.62 -7.54 12.75
N VAL A 26 -12.72 -6.76 11.68
CA VAL A 26 -11.56 -6.35 10.85
C VAL A 26 -11.01 -5.00 11.34
N LYS A 27 -9.70 -4.91 11.62
CA LYS A 27 -9.01 -3.66 11.98
C LYS A 27 -8.62 -2.91 10.70
N CYS A 28 -9.45 -1.94 10.32
CA CYS A 28 -9.27 -1.16 9.10
C CYS A 28 -8.22 -0.06 9.22
N GLN A 29 -7.38 0.10 8.20
CA GLN A 29 -6.43 1.20 8.14
C GLN A 29 -7.09 2.52 7.70
N ARG A 30 -6.42 3.65 8.00
CA ARG A 30 -6.66 4.96 7.36
C ARG A 30 -8.10 5.46 7.50
N PHE A 31 -8.67 5.26 8.69
CA PHE A 31 -10.03 5.65 9.09
C PHE A 31 -11.15 5.00 8.26
N SER A 32 -10.84 3.94 7.50
CA SER A 32 -11.78 3.12 6.74
C SER A 32 -12.73 2.32 7.65
N ILE A 33 -13.89 1.94 7.14
CA ILE A 33 -14.98 1.36 7.96
C ILE A 33 -15.07 -0.16 7.73
N PRO A 34 -15.22 -1.00 8.77
CA PRO A 34 -15.50 -2.42 8.59
C PRO A 34 -16.82 -2.67 7.82
N ASP A 35 -16.76 -3.47 6.76
CA ASP A 35 -17.89 -4.00 5.99
C ASP A 35 -17.73 -5.53 5.91
N LYS A 36 -18.22 -6.22 6.94
CA LYS A 36 -18.13 -7.68 7.13
C LYS A 36 -16.68 -8.16 7.30
N ASP A 37 -16.19 -8.97 6.36
CA ASP A 37 -14.86 -9.61 6.31
C ASP A 37 -13.78 -8.74 5.65
N ARG A 38 -14.15 -7.51 5.26
CA ARG A 38 -13.26 -6.50 4.66
C ARG A 38 -13.56 -5.11 5.20
N CYS A 39 -12.82 -4.13 4.69
CA CYS A 39 -13.06 -2.72 4.90
C CYS A 39 -13.67 -2.06 3.65
N ALA A 40 -14.56 -1.09 3.89
CA ALA A 40 -15.00 -0.08 2.95
C ALA A 40 -14.01 1.09 3.02
N CYS A 41 -13.16 1.21 2.01
CA CYS A 41 -11.96 2.03 2.05
C CYS A 41 -12.17 3.49 1.64
N ALA A 42 -11.25 4.35 2.10
CA ALA A 42 -10.72 5.41 1.25
C ALA A 42 -10.24 4.78 -0.08
N PRO A 43 -10.64 5.23 -1.28
CA PRO A 43 -10.26 4.66 -2.59
C PRO A 43 -9.14 5.40 -3.32
N GLY A 44 -8.66 4.80 -4.39
CA GLY A 44 -7.20 4.71 -4.59
C GLY A 44 -6.58 3.58 -3.74
N TRP A 45 -7.25 3.20 -2.66
CA TRP A 45 -6.94 2.07 -1.78
C TRP A 45 -8.00 1.00 -2.01
N TYR A 46 -7.53 -0.22 -2.27
CA TYR A 46 -8.37 -1.30 -2.80
C TYR A 46 -8.15 -2.64 -2.09
N ASP A 47 -7.32 -2.63 -1.05
CA ASP A 47 -7.10 -3.77 -0.17
C ASP A 47 -8.31 -4.05 0.74
N ASN A 48 -8.45 -5.28 1.22
CA ASN A 48 -9.42 -5.66 2.23
C ASN A 48 -9.19 -4.97 3.59
N TYR A 49 -8.00 -4.44 3.88
CA TYR A 49 -7.69 -3.62 5.08
C TYR A 49 -7.37 -2.15 4.74
N CYS A 50 -7.45 -1.77 3.47
CA CYS A 50 -7.17 -0.42 2.95
C CYS A 50 -5.70 0.04 3.08
N GLY A 51 -4.75 -0.88 3.00
CA GLY A 51 -3.31 -0.58 2.99
C GLY A 51 -2.81 0.14 1.73
N LEU A 52 -1.60 0.72 1.83
CA LEU A 52 -0.84 1.28 0.70
C LEU A 52 -0.66 0.23 -0.40
N ARG A 53 -0.72 0.64 -1.67
CA ARG A 53 -0.40 -0.19 -2.83
C ARG A 53 0.42 0.59 -3.86
N GLY A 54 1.31 -0.11 -4.55
CA GLY A 54 1.94 0.35 -5.79
C GLY A 54 0.91 0.63 -6.90
N CYS A 55 1.36 1.22 -8.00
CA CYS A 55 0.53 1.34 -9.21
C CYS A 55 0.11 -0.03 -9.74
N ARG A 56 -1.18 -0.12 -10.07
CA ARG A 56 -1.83 -1.25 -10.72
C ARG A 56 -2.93 -0.68 -11.62
N PRO A 57 -3.27 -1.34 -12.75
CA PRO A 57 -4.36 -0.93 -13.61
C PRO A 57 -5.67 -0.85 -12.83
N PRO A 58 -6.62 -0.02 -13.28
CA PRO A 58 -8.00 -0.05 -12.80
C PRO A 58 -8.64 -1.40 -13.19
N ASN A 59 -8.41 -2.43 -12.37
CA ASN A 59 -8.79 -3.82 -12.67
C ASN A 59 -10.32 -4.04 -12.65
N GLU A 60 -11.07 -3.05 -12.14
CA GLU A 60 -12.51 -2.85 -12.22
C GLU A 60 -12.74 -1.32 -12.31
N ASP A 61 -13.95 -0.85 -12.66
CA ASP A 61 -14.32 0.56 -12.94
C ASP A 61 -14.30 1.48 -11.69
N HIS A 62 -13.19 1.47 -10.94
CA HIS A 62 -13.07 1.81 -9.53
C HIS A 62 -13.16 3.30 -9.14
N VAL A 63 -13.40 4.22 -10.08
CA VAL A 63 -13.34 5.68 -9.80
C VAL A 63 -14.41 6.50 -10.58
N ASN A 64 -15.29 7.24 -9.88
CA ASN A 64 -16.53 7.86 -10.39
C ASN A 64 -16.91 9.14 -9.59
N LEU A 65 -17.40 10.19 -10.25
CA LEU A 65 -17.83 11.45 -9.61
C LEU A 65 -19.32 11.78 -9.76
N ASP A 66 -20.06 11.00 -10.55
CA ASP A 66 -21.40 11.32 -11.06
C ASP A 66 -22.49 11.36 -9.99
N LYS A 67 -22.21 10.78 -8.82
CA LYS A 67 -23.12 10.66 -7.67
C LYS A 67 -22.39 11.02 -6.39
N ARG A 68 -23.10 11.54 -5.38
CA ARG A 68 -22.59 12.05 -4.11
C ARG A 68 -23.51 11.69 -2.94
N THR A 69 -23.07 11.89 -1.70
CA THR A 69 -23.92 11.80 -0.49
C THR A 69 -24.12 13.18 0.14
N LEU A 70 -25.29 13.41 0.73
CA LEU A 70 -25.54 14.53 1.64
C LEU A 70 -25.58 14.00 3.08
N ILE A 71 -24.69 14.48 3.94
CA ILE A 71 -24.71 14.18 5.39
C ILE A 71 -25.32 15.37 6.13
N VAL A 72 -26.30 15.11 6.98
CA VAL A 72 -26.90 16.07 7.91
C VAL A 72 -26.56 15.64 9.33
N VAL A 73 -25.73 16.43 10.01
CA VAL A 73 -25.40 16.27 11.44
C VAL A 73 -26.23 17.31 12.20
N PHE A 74 -27.07 16.87 13.14
CA PHE A 74 -28.06 17.75 13.77
C PHE A 74 -28.08 17.60 15.28
N ASN A 75 -27.83 18.71 15.99
CA ASN A 75 -27.98 18.77 17.43
C ASN A 75 -29.48 18.72 17.81
N THR A 76 -29.91 17.63 18.43
CA THR A 76 -31.31 17.31 18.75
C THR A 76 -31.78 17.88 20.10
N LYS A 77 -31.20 18.99 20.54
CA LYS A 77 -31.69 19.75 21.69
C LYS A 77 -33.05 20.38 21.44
N THR A 78 -33.86 20.50 22.50
CA THR A 78 -35.16 21.22 22.52
C THR A 78 -35.05 22.65 21.98
N THR A 79 -33.94 23.33 22.23
CA THR A 79 -33.61 24.68 21.72
C THR A 79 -33.47 24.75 20.19
N MET A 80 -33.12 23.65 19.51
CA MET A 80 -32.97 23.57 18.05
C MET A 80 -34.29 23.32 17.30
N LYS A 81 -35.44 23.34 17.97
CA LYS A 81 -36.76 23.04 17.37
C LYS A 81 -37.07 23.90 16.14
N THR A 82 -36.85 25.22 16.22
CA THR A 82 -37.16 26.16 15.13
C THR A 82 -36.32 25.86 13.90
N GLN A 83 -35.04 25.53 14.09
CA GLN A 83 -34.09 25.15 13.05
C GLN A 83 -34.48 23.81 12.41
N LEU A 84 -34.92 22.82 13.20
CA LEU A 84 -35.38 21.53 12.70
C LEU A 84 -36.66 21.67 11.85
N ASP A 85 -37.62 22.46 12.31
CA ASP A 85 -38.88 22.66 11.59
C ASP A 85 -38.69 23.55 10.34
N THR A 86 -37.74 24.49 10.37
CA THR A 86 -37.28 25.22 9.17
C THR A 86 -36.59 24.28 8.18
N LEU A 87 -35.73 23.37 8.64
CA LEU A 87 -35.04 22.39 7.80
C LEU A 87 -36.05 21.44 7.14
N LYS A 88 -36.97 20.82 7.92
CA LYS A 88 -38.05 19.96 7.40
C LYS A 88 -38.83 20.62 6.26
N THR A 89 -39.21 21.90 6.45
CA THR A 89 -40.00 22.66 5.49
C THR A 89 -39.25 22.91 4.18
N ASN A 90 -37.96 23.27 4.27
CA ASN A 90 -37.18 23.72 3.11
C ASN A 90 -36.34 22.62 2.45
N PHE A 91 -36.15 21.45 3.08
CA PHE A 91 -35.23 20.40 2.61
C PHE A 91 -35.53 19.94 1.18
N LYS A 92 -36.81 19.76 0.83
CA LYS A 92 -37.20 19.32 -0.52
C LYS A 92 -36.88 20.36 -1.59
N GLU A 93 -37.17 21.63 -1.33
CA GLU A 93 -36.88 22.71 -2.28
C GLU A 93 -35.37 22.99 -2.39
N MET A 94 -34.64 23.00 -1.27
CA MET A 94 -33.17 23.06 -1.24
C MET A 94 -32.59 21.95 -2.13
N PHE A 95 -33.04 20.70 -1.92
CA PHE A 95 -32.58 19.55 -2.70
C PHE A 95 -32.94 19.68 -4.19
N THR A 96 -34.16 20.12 -4.54
CA THR A 96 -34.54 20.34 -5.94
C THR A 96 -33.70 21.46 -6.59
N LYS A 97 -33.41 22.56 -5.89
CA LYS A 97 -32.51 23.62 -6.39
C LYS A 97 -31.06 23.15 -6.53
N MET A 98 -30.63 22.25 -5.65
CA MET A 98 -29.35 21.54 -5.77
C MET A 98 -29.30 20.56 -6.96
N THR A 99 -30.39 20.32 -7.71
CA THR A 99 -30.40 19.43 -8.90
C THR A 99 -30.69 20.21 -10.18
N THR A 100 -30.03 19.84 -11.29
CA THR A 100 -30.34 20.37 -12.63
C THR A 100 -31.20 19.39 -13.43
N VAL A 101 -32.07 19.94 -14.29
CA VAL A 101 -32.78 19.17 -15.31
C VAL A 101 -31.91 19.09 -16.57
N ASP A 102 -31.77 17.89 -17.15
CA ASP A 102 -31.02 17.67 -18.38
C ASP A 102 -31.78 18.20 -19.62
N PRO A 103 -31.12 18.33 -20.79
CA PRO A 103 -31.77 18.79 -22.03
C PRO A 103 -32.90 17.90 -22.57
N LYS A 104 -33.21 16.77 -21.91
CA LYS A 104 -34.29 15.83 -22.26
C LYS A 104 -35.43 15.83 -21.22
N GLY A 105 -35.34 16.68 -20.20
CA GLY A 105 -36.35 16.81 -19.14
C GLY A 105 -36.15 15.86 -17.95
N ALA A 106 -35.05 15.10 -17.88
CA ALA A 106 -34.75 14.24 -16.75
C ALA A 106 -33.97 15.00 -15.66
N ILE A 107 -34.37 14.87 -14.40
CA ILE A 107 -33.62 15.44 -13.27
C ILE A 107 -32.32 14.63 -13.10
N ASP A 108 -31.16 15.27 -13.20
CA ASP A 108 -29.90 14.61 -12.85
C ASP A 108 -29.76 14.55 -11.33
N ASN A 109 -30.29 13.48 -10.75
CA ASN A 109 -30.12 13.23 -9.33
C ASN A 109 -28.67 12.80 -9.04
N TRP A 110 -27.80 13.78 -8.85
CA TRP A 110 -26.42 13.64 -8.42
C TRP A 110 -26.24 13.29 -6.93
N ILE A 111 -27.28 13.28 -6.10
CA ILE A 111 -27.18 12.81 -4.70
C ILE A 111 -27.93 11.49 -4.59
N GLU A 112 -27.17 10.39 -4.46
CA GLU A 112 -27.71 9.03 -4.47
C GLU A 112 -28.11 8.53 -3.08
N SER A 113 -27.52 9.10 -2.03
CA SER A 113 -27.85 8.75 -0.66
C SER A 113 -27.71 9.92 0.31
N PHE A 114 -28.38 9.76 1.44
CA PHE A 114 -28.48 10.73 2.52
C PHE A 114 -28.16 10.03 3.83
N ILE A 115 -27.39 10.69 4.70
CA ILE A 115 -27.15 10.23 6.08
C ILE A 115 -27.70 11.32 6.99
N PHE A 116 -28.52 10.93 7.96
CA PHE A 116 -28.89 11.81 9.08
C PHE A 116 -28.22 11.30 10.35
N TYR A 117 -27.63 12.20 11.13
CA TYR A 117 -27.02 11.91 12.43
C TYR A 117 -27.48 12.94 13.46
N GLY A 118 -28.59 12.62 14.13
CA GLY A 118 -29.10 13.37 15.28
C GLY A 118 -28.38 12.97 16.56
N PHE A 119 -27.97 13.94 17.37
CA PHE A 119 -27.27 13.68 18.64
C PHE A 119 -27.65 14.69 19.73
N VAL A 120 -27.60 14.28 21.00
CA VAL A 120 -27.69 15.19 22.16
C VAL A 120 -27.14 14.52 23.42
N GLN A 121 -26.25 15.23 24.13
CA GLN A 121 -25.67 14.83 25.41
C GLN A 121 -26.35 15.56 26.57
N SER A 122 -26.63 14.82 27.65
CA SER A 122 -26.99 15.36 28.96
C SER A 122 -26.24 14.60 30.05
N GLY A 123 -25.30 15.27 30.73
CA GLY A 123 -24.35 14.63 31.63
C GLY A 123 -23.52 13.57 30.90
N SER A 124 -23.49 12.35 31.43
CA SER A 124 -22.84 11.20 30.78
C SER A 124 -23.71 10.50 29.72
N GLN A 125 -24.97 10.89 29.53
CA GLN A 125 -25.87 10.23 28.58
C GLN A 125 -25.86 10.92 27.21
N LEU A 126 -25.21 10.29 26.22
CA LEU A 126 -25.33 10.65 24.81
C LEU A 126 -26.50 9.87 24.17
N ARG A 127 -27.45 10.58 23.58
CA ARG A 127 -28.55 10.03 22.78
C ARG A 127 -28.24 10.25 21.30
N ILE A 128 -28.47 9.23 20.47
CA ILE A 128 -28.20 9.25 19.02
C ILE A 128 -29.47 8.79 18.27
N GLN A 129 -29.77 9.47 17.17
CA GLN A 129 -30.88 9.18 16.24
C GLN A 129 -30.35 9.30 14.81
N SER A 130 -29.93 8.19 14.21
CA SER A 130 -29.24 8.18 12.90
C SER A 130 -29.77 7.12 11.94
N ASP A 131 -29.77 7.42 10.65
CA ASP A 131 -30.21 6.49 9.59
C ASP A 131 -29.53 6.79 8.23
N PHE A 132 -29.59 5.84 7.29
CA PHE A 132 -29.10 5.92 5.92
C PHE A 132 -30.26 5.77 4.93
N MET A 133 -30.51 6.80 4.12
CA MET A 133 -31.67 6.91 3.24
C MET A 133 -31.25 7.09 1.77
N LEU A 134 -32.12 6.71 0.84
CA LEU A 134 -31.89 6.82 -0.61
C LEU A 134 -32.75 7.88 -1.32
N THR A 135 -33.74 8.46 -0.62
CA THR A 135 -34.60 9.52 -1.19
C THR A 135 -34.77 10.67 -0.20
N ALA A 136 -34.91 11.89 -0.72
CA ALA A 136 -35.16 13.07 0.10
C ALA A 136 -36.51 13.02 0.84
N ASP A 137 -37.50 12.30 0.30
CA ASP A 137 -38.78 12.09 0.98
C ASP A 137 -38.67 11.14 2.18
N ASP A 138 -37.73 10.19 2.16
CA ASP A 138 -37.43 9.36 3.33
C ASP A 138 -36.68 10.14 4.42
N VAL A 139 -35.79 11.08 4.05
CA VAL A 139 -35.16 12.00 5.01
C VAL A 139 -36.22 12.87 5.72
N ILE A 140 -37.25 13.32 4.99
CA ILE A 140 -38.34 14.10 5.60
C ILE A 140 -39.19 13.22 6.54
N LYS A 141 -39.48 11.96 6.18
CA LYS A 141 -40.15 11.00 7.09
C LYS A 141 -39.32 10.76 8.36
N PHE A 142 -38.00 10.56 8.22
CA PHE A 142 -37.10 10.39 9.36
C PHE A 142 -37.10 11.64 10.25
N MET A 143 -36.87 12.83 9.68
CA MET A 143 -36.87 14.10 10.42
C MET A 143 -38.19 14.37 11.17
N ASN A 144 -39.33 13.96 10.62
CA ASN A 144 -40.64 14.09 11.27
C ASN A 144 -40.79 13.18 12.51
N ASN A 145 -40.04 12.09 12.60
CA ASN A 145 -40.04 11.16 13.73
C ASN A 145 -38.94 11.47 14.78
N ILE A 146 -38.04 12.44 14.53
CA ILE A 146 -36.99 12.82 15.47
C ILE A 146 -37.60 13.39 16.75
N THR A 147 -37.21 12.81 17.88
CA THR A 147 -37.51 13.34 19.22
C THR A 147 -36.42 14.35 19.61
N LEU A 148 -36.82 15.47 20.19
CA LEU A 148 -35.91 16.44 20.79
C LEU A 148 -35.83 16.22 22.30
N TYR A 149 -34.66 16.44 22.90
CA TYR A 149 -34.41 16.27 24.33
C TYR A 149 -33.73 17.50 24.91
N ASP A 150 -33.84 17.71 26.22
CA ASP A 150 -32.97 18.67 26.89
C ASP A 150 -31.53 18.12 26.95
N GLY A 151 -30.56 19.03 26.90
CA GLY A 151 -29.14 18.69 26.81
C GLY A 151 -28.23 19.85 27.20
N ASP A 152 -26.98 19.52 27.47
CA ASP A 152 -26.00 20.41 28.08
C ASP A 152 -25.67 21.65 27.22
N VAL A 153 -25.09 22.67 27.87
CA VAL A 153 -24.74 23.96 27.25
C VAL A 153 -23.73 23.80 26.11
N THR A 154 -22.78 22.86 26.26
CA THR A 154 -21.86 22.40 25.22
C THR A 154 -22.23 20.97 24.79
N GLN A 155 -21.82 20.56 23.59
CA GLN A 155 -22.18 19.26 22.99
C GLN A 155 -21.00 18.64 22.22
N PRO A 156 -20.91 17.31 22.05
CA PRO A 156 -19.77 16.66 21.41
C PRO A 156 -19.92 16.68 19.88
N VAL A 157 -19.90 17.87 19.28
CA VAL A 157 -20.24 18.08 17.86
C VAL A 157 -19.17 17.52 16.93
N ILE A 158 -17.90 17.54 17.31
CA ILE A 158 -16.81 17.03 16.45
C ILE A 158 -16.86 15.51 16.38
N THR A 159 -17.11 14.87 17.52
CA THR A 159 -17.37 13.43 17.64
C THR A 159 -18.62 13.04 16.84
N ALA A 160 -19.70 13.82 16.89
CA ALA A 160 -20.89 13.58 16.08
C ALA A 160 -20.63 13.67 14.56
N VAL A 161 -19.80 14.63 14.11
CA VAL A 161 -19.36 14.73 12.71
C VAL A 161 -18.52 13.52 12.30
N GLN A 162 -17.58 13.10 13.15
CA GLN A 162 -16.77 11.89 12.94
C GLN A 162 -17.66 10.63 12.81
N SER A 163 -18.57 10.41 13.77
CA SER A 163 -19.49 9.26 13.75
C SER A 163 -20.36 9.25 12.50
N ALA A 164 -20.94 10.37 12.10
CA ALA A 164 -21.78 10.46 10.89
C ALA A 164 -21.05 10.00 9.61
N GLN A 165 -19.72 10.13 9.56
CA GLN A 165 -18.87 9.69 8.45
C GLN A 165 -18.42 8.23 8.59
N GLN A 166 -18.12 7.79 9.82
CA GLN A 166 -17.55 6.46 10.12
C GLN A 166 -18.58 5.37 10.44
N THR A 167 -19.85 5.69 10.71
CA THR A 167 -20.88 4.68 11.00
C THR A 167 -21.34 3.89 9.75
N PHE A 168 -21.36 4.51 8.58
CA PHE A 168 -22.04 3.94 7.41
C PHE A 168 -21.06 3.52 6.30
N PRO A 169 -20.95 2.21 5.93
CA PRO A 169 -20.05 1.76 4.86
C PRO A 169 -20.46 2.24 3.45
N LYS A 170 -21.70 2.74 3.27
CA LYS A 170 -22.32 3.04 1.97
C LYS A 170 -22.35 4.51 1.53
N GLN A 171 -21.66 5.40 2.23
CA GLN A 171 -21.54 6.80 1.78
C GLN A 171 -20.88 6.87 0.39
N ARG A 172 -21.41 7.75 -0.46
CA ARG A 172 -20.85 8.17 -1.74
C ARG A 172 -20.08 9.47 -1.56
N SER A 173 -18.99 9.59 -2.30
CA SER A 173 -18.57 10.73 -3.14
C SER A 173 -18.98 12.21 -2.89
N HIS A 174 -18.04 13.10 -3.25
CA HIS A 174 -17.87 14.55 -2.97
C HIS A 174 -18.87 15.15 -1.94
N ALA A 175 -18.97 14.56 -0.74
CA ALA A 175 -20.12 14.73 0.12
C ALA A 175 -20.07 16.06 0.84
N THR A 176 -21.23 16.69 0.87
CA THR A 176 -21.48 17.86 1.70
C THR A 176 -21.89 17.37 3.09
N VAL A 177 -21.20 17.84 4.13
CA VAL A 177 -21.55 17.59 5.52
C VAL A 177 -22.10 18.88 6.10
N ILE A 178 -23.42 18.94 6.22
CA ILE A 178 -24.11 20.07 6.83
C ILE A 178 -24.30 19.79 8.32
N THR A 179 -23.76 20.65 9.17
CA THR A 179 -23.81 20.52 10.63
C THR A 179 -24.63 21.66 11.23
N PHE A 180 -25.68 21.33 11.97
CA PHE A 180 -26.59 22.27 12.64
C PHE A 180 -26.40 22.20 14.15
N THR A 181 -26.05 23.31 14.80
CA THR A 181 -25.85 23.34 16.27
C THR A 181 -26.13 24.69 16.91
N ASP A 182 -26.66 24.66 18.14
CA ASP A 182 -26.83 25.81 19.05
C ASP A 182 -25.71 25.93 20.09
N SER A 183 -24.73 25.03 20.11
CA SER A 183 -23.78 24.90 21.22
C SER A 183 -22.31 24.95 20.78
N PRO A 184 -21.41 25.53 21.59
CA PRO A 184 -19.98 25.29 21.46
C PRO A 184 -19.66 23.80 21.67
N SER A 185 -18.64 23.29 20.97
CA SER A 185 -18.25 21.90 21.08
C SER A 185 -17.55 21.61 22.41
N SER A 186 -17.99 20.58 23.13
CA SER A 186 -17.39 20.12 24.40
C SER A 186 -16.09 19.35 24.22
N ASP A 187 -15.90 18.77 23.04
CA ASP A 187 -14.76 17.96 22.59
C ASP A 187 -13.69 18.77 21.81
N ALA A 188 -13.79 20.10 21.82
CA ALA A 188 -12.83 20.99 21.16
C ALA A 188 -11.57 21.25 22.01
N THR A 189 -10.42 20.83 21.49
CA THR A 189 -9.10 21.14 22.08
C THR A 189 -8.59 22.54 21.66
N PRO A 190 -7.51 23.04 22.27
CA PRO A 190 -6.64 24.02 21.62
C PRO A 190 -6.20 23.55 20.24
N TRP A 191 -5.80 24.49 19.37
CA TRP A 191 -5.30 24.15 18.02
C TRP A 191 -4.03 23.30 18.14
N SER A 192 -4.06 22.07 17.62
CA SER A 192 -2.86 21.26 17.35
C SER A 192 -2.72 20.94 15.86
N HIS A 193 -1.47 20.70 15.45
CA HIS A 193 -1.06 20.22 14.13
C HIS A 193 -0.41 18.82 14.22
N ARG A 194 -0.41 18.22 15.41
CA ARG A 194 0.16 16.91 15.71
C ARG A 194 -0.95 15.87 15.70
N PHE A 195 -0.92 15.01 14.69
CA PHE A 195 -1.86 13.89 14.59
C PHE A 195 -1.62 12.80 15.65
N THR A 196 -0.45 12.80 16.27
CA THR A 196 -0.13 11.99 17.46
C THR A 196 -0.88 12.41 18.72
N ASP A 197 -1.53 13.58 18.74
CA ASP A 197 -2.39 14.01 19.85
C ASP A 197 -3.79 13.37 19.81
N GLN A 198 -4.13 12.66 18.72
CA GLN A 198 -5.33 11.81 18.49
C GLN A 198 -6.72 12.38 18.85
N ASN A 199 -6.85 13.69 19.08
CA ASN A 199 -8.13 14.32 19.41
C ASN A 199 -9.15 14.26 18.25
N ALA A 200 -10.44 14.49 18.59
CA ALA A 200 -11.54 14.45 17.64
C ALA A 200 -11.37 15.39 16.44
N GLU A 201 -10.77 16.57 16.63
CA GLU A 201 -10.47 17.50 15.53
C GLU A 201 -9.45 16.90 14.55
N GLN A 202 -8.35 16.30 15.05
CA GLN A 202 -7.41 15.61 14.16
C GLN A 202 -8.06 14.42 13.45
N SER A 203 -8.90 13.65 14.15
CA SER A 203 -9.63 12.51 13.55
C SER A 203 -10.55 12.96 12.41
N VAL A 204 -11.35 14.02 12.61
CA VAL A 204 -12.18 14.60 11.54
C VAL A 204 -11.31 15.15 10.40
N LEU A 205 -10.20 15.83 10.68
CA LEU A 205 -9.29 16.33 9.63
C LEU A 205 -8.65 15.18 8.82
N GLN A 206 -8.18 14.12 9.49
CA GLN A 206 -7.66 12.90 8.88
C GLN A 206 -8.70 12.27 7.97
N ILE A 207 -9.93 12.09 8.46
CA ILE A 207 -11.05 11.56 7.67
C ILE A 207 -11.28 12.44 6.43
N SER A 208 -11.40 13.75 6.62
CA SER A 208 -11.71 14.70 5.54
C SER A 208 -10.69 14.72 4.41
N LEU A 209 -9.41 14.60 4.76
CA LEU A 209 -8.30 14.67 3.82
C LEU A 209 -7.99 13.30 3.19
N LEU A 210 -8.13 12.20 3.92
CA LEU A 210 -7.88 10.84 3.40
C LEU A 210 -9.03 10.31 2.54
N TRP A 211 -10.28 10.54 2.95
CA TRP A 211 -11.42 9.93 2.27
C TRP A 211 -11.72 10.50 0.88
N LYS A 212 -10.96 11.52 0.42
CA LYS A 212 -11.01 12.26 -0.87
C LYS A 212 -11.43 11.50 -2.15
N SER A 213 -11.54 10.17 -2.14
CA SER A 213 -11.91 9.28 -3.25
C SER A 213 -13.02 8.23 -3.00
N ARG A 214 -13.88 8.27 -1.96
CA ARG A 214 -14.86 7.21 -1.50
C ARG A 214 -15.91 6.58 -2.45
N VAL A 215 -15.90 5.25 -2.35
CA VAL A 215 -16.74 4.17 -2.90
C VAL A 215 -17.72 3.61 -1.86
N SER A 216 -18.86 3.07 -2.32
CA SER A 216 -19.66 2.10 -1.55
C SER A 216 -19.54 0.69 -2.12
N SER A 217 -19.12 -0.28 -1.31
CA SER A 217 -19.41 -1.69 -1.52
C SER A 217 -20.89 -1.97 -1.23
N GLN A 218 -21.58 -2.70 -2.12
CA GLN A 218 -22.86 -3.31 -1.77
C GLN A 218 -23.08 -4.61 -2.56
N SER A 219 -22.75 -5.73 -1.95
CA SER A 219 -23.22 -7.05 -2.40
C SER A 219 -24.74 -7.12 -2.26
N PHE A 220 -25.46 -7.46 -3.34
CA PHE A 220 -26.85 -7.89 -3.26
C PHE A 220 -27.11 -8.99 -4.28
N LEU A 221 -27.82 -10.04 -3.86
CA LEU A 221 -27.88 -11.33 -4.56
C LEU A 221 -29.31 -11.54 -5.07
N ILE A 222 -29.55 -11.18 -6.34
CA ILE A 222 -30.82 -11.37 -7.05
C ILE A 222 -30.53 -11.90 -8.46
N PHE A 223 -31.38 -12.82 -8.93
CA PHE A 223 -31.24 -13.52 -10.20
C PHE A 223 -31.37 -12.63 -11.45
N CYS A 224 -30.66 -13.04 -12.51
CA CYS A 224 -30.95 -12.85 -13.93
C CYS A 224 -31.11 -11.44 -14.55
N HIS A 225 -30.08 -11.09 -15.32
CA HIS A 225 -30.15 -10.64 -16.73
C HIS A 225 -30.10 -9.11 -17.05
N ARG A 226 -29.42 -8.84 -18.18
CA ARG A 226 -29.12 -7.55 -18.87
C ARG A 226 -27.99 -6.66 -18.34
N ASN A 227 -27.20 -6.18 -19.30
CA ASN A 227 -25.98 -5.40 -19.15
C ASN A 227 -26.24 -4.04 -18.48
N THR A 228 -25.56 -3.77 -17.37
CA THR A 228 -25.44 -2.43 -16.77
C THR A 228 -24.00 -2.24 -16.28
N LYS A 229 -23.34 -1.15 -16.71
CA LYS A 229 -22.01 -0.75 -16.21
C LYS A 229 -22.14 -0.31 -14.74
N ARG A 230 -21.11 -0.54 -13.92
CA ARG A 230 -21.15 -0.31 -12.46
C ARG A 230 -19.97 0.54 -12.02
N ASN A 231 -20.20 1.84 -11.84
CA ASN A 231 -19.16 2.85 -11.64
C ASN A 231 -19.00 3.23 -10.15
N ILE A 232 -17.78 3.43 -9.67
CA ILE A 232 -17.39 3.24 -8.25
C ILE A 232 -16.70 4.53 -7.70
N THR A 233 -17.24 5.21 -6.67
CA THR A 233 -17.27 6.70 -6.49
C THR A 233 -16.05 7.46 -5.82
N ILE A 234 -15.97 8.83 -5.77
CA ILE A 234 -14.86 9.75 -5.27
C ILE A 234 -15.28 10.83 -4.20
N LEU A 235 -14.60 11.11 -3.05
CA LEU A 235 -15.13 11.91 -1.87
C LEU A 235 -14.38 13.18 -1.35
N LYS A 236 -14.23 14.26 -2.12
CA LYS A 236 -13.99 15.62 -1.53
C LYS A 236 -15.05 15.95 -0.46
N LEU A 237 -14.66 16.04 0.81
CA LEU A 237 -15.57 16.42 1.90
C LEU A 237 -15.60 17.95 2.08
N GLN A 238 -16.80 18.54 2.10
CA GLN A 238 -17.02 19.97 2.36
C GLN A 238 -17.94 20.15 3.57
N TYR A 239 -17.45 20.82 4.62
CA TYR A 239 -18.28 21.16 5.78
C TYR A 239 -19.05 22.46 5.57
N VAL A 240 -20.30 22.49 6.02
CA VAL A 240 -21.07 23.71 6.20
C VAL A 240 -21.62 23.70 7.62
N PHE A 241 -21.21 24.67 8.45
CA PHE A 241 -21.70 24.81 9.82
C PHE A 241 -22.77 25.90 9.90
N PHE A 242 -23.97 25.53 10.31
CA PHE A 242 -25.06 26.45 10.65
C PHE A 242 -25.12 26.60 12.18
N LEU A 243 -24.69 27.76 12.66
CA LEU A 243 -24.46 28.05 14.06
C LEU A 243 -25.53 29.01 14.59
N SER A 244 -26.43 28.52 15.45
CA SER A 244 -27.46 29.33 16.15
C SER A 244 -27.10 29.50 17.63
N LEU A 245 -25.93 30.07 17.90
CA LEU A 245 -25.35 30.16 19.24
C LEU A 245 -26.10 31.19 20.13
N PRO A 246 -26.35 30.87 21.42
CA PRO A 246 -26.94 31.79 22.40
C PRO A 246 -26.20 33.13 22.53
N ALA A 247 -26.96 34.18 22.82
CA ALA A 247 -26.42 35.49 23.16
C ALA A 247 -25.43 35.41 24.34
N GLY A 248 -24.28 36.07 24.21
CA GLY A 248 -23.20 36.01 25.21
C GLY A 248 -22.21 34.85 25.04
N THR A 249 -22.39 33.98 24.04
CA THR A 249 -21.39 32.92 23.72
C THR A 249 -20.02 33.53 23.42
N ASN A 250 -18.96 32.97 24.03
CA ASN A 250 -17.58 33.40 23.75
C ASN A 250 -17.09 32.80 22.42
N TYR A 251 -17.19 33.61 21.35
CA TYR A 251 -16.75 33.27 20.00
C TYR A 251 -15.24 33.01 19.86
N SER A 252 -14.42 33.45 20.80
CA SER A 252 -12.96 33.19 20.84
C SER A 252 -12.60 31.92 21.62
N SER A 253 -13.59 31.17 22.12
CA SER A 253 -13.36 29.88 22.77
C SER A 253 -13.10 28.76 21.75
N ASN A 254 -12.30 27.76 22.13
CA ASN A 254 -12.00 26.61 21.28
C ASN A 254 -13.26 25.91 20.75
N GLY A 255 -14.30 25.79 21.57
CA GLY A 255 -15.59 25.20 21.21
C GLY A 255 -16.37 25.93 20.12
N VAL A 256 -16.00 27.16 19.76
CA VAL A 256 -16.56 27.88 18.59
C VAL A 256 -15.54 28.00 17.47
N ASP A 257 -14.26 28.24 17.81
CA ASP A 257 -13.19 28.34 16.81
C ASP A 257 -12.98 27.05 16.02
N VAL A 258 -13.13 25.87 16.63
CA VAL A 258 -13.01 24.57 15.95
C VAL A 258 -13.87 24.46 14.68
N TYR A 259 -15.08 25.03 14.66
CA TYR A 259 -15.94 25.03 13.47
C TYR A 259 -15.31 25.83 12.32
N ARG A 260 -14.66 26.96 12.65
CA ARG A 260 -13.90 27.76 11.68
C ARG A 260 -12.68 26.99 11.18
N ARG A 261 -11.95 26.29 12.06
CA ARG A 261 -10.75 25.50 11.71
C ARG A 261 -11.05 24.32 10.78
N LEU A 262 -12.15 23.60 11.05
CA LEU A 262 -12.63 22.49 10.21
C LEU A 262 -13.18 22.98 8.85
N ALA A 263 -13.91 24.10 8.83
CA ALA A 263 -14.37 24.71 7.59
C ALA A 263 -13.17 25.18 6.74
N LEU A 264 -12.26 25.97 7.33
CA LEU A 264 -11.04 26.48 6.72
C LEU A 264 -10.24 25.38 6.00
N THR A 265 -9.95 24.29 6.72
CA THR A 265 -9.12 23.19 6.20
C THR A 265 -9.76 22.46 5.02
N ASN A 266 -11.09 22.46 4.93
CA ASN A 266 -11.84 21.68 3.95
C ASN A 266 -12.52 22.53 2.87
N HIS A 267 -12.13 23.81 2.76
CA HIS A 267 -12.77 24.83 1.91
C HIS A 267 -14.29 24.89 2.08
N GLY A 268 -14.74 24.70 3.32
CA GLY A 268 -16.12 24.82 3.77
C GLY A 268 -16.46 26.22 4.28
N ASP A 269 -17.68 26.36 4.81
CA ASP A 269 -18.26 27.64 5.21
C ASP A 269 -18.87 27.59 6.62
N THR A 270 -18.88 28.73 7.33
CA THR A 270 -19.53 28.90 8.64
C THR A 270 -20.56 30.03 8.58
N PHE A 271 -21.82 29.74 8.88
CA PHE A 271 -22.93 30.69 8.88
C PHE A 271 -23.43 30.90 10.31
N PHE A 272 -23.50 32.16 10.72
CA PHE A 272 -24.06 32.55 12.02
C PHE A 272 -25.53 32.90 11.83
N ILE A 273 -26.39 31.93 12.10
CA ILE A 273 -27.82 31.97 11.79
C ILE A 273 -28.58 32.70 12.90
N LYS A 274 -29.15 33.85 12.54
CA LYS A 274 -29.89 34.73 13.45
C LYS A 274 -31.32 34.24 13.71
N ASP A 275 -32.01 33.78 12.66
CA ASP A 275 -33.43 33.42 12.70
C ASP A 275 -33.79 32.43 11.56
N SER A 276 -35.07 32.05 11.48
CA SER A 276 -35.56 31.07 10.50
C SER A 276 -35.64 31.58 9.06
N ASP A 277 -35.72 32.90 8.85
CA ASP A 277 -35.73 33.49 7.50
C ASP A 277 -34.31 33.54 6.93
N ASP A 278 -33.34 33.94 7.75
CA ASP A 278 -31.90 33.82 7.49
C ASP A 278 -31.48 32.36 7.17
N LEU A 279 -31.94 31.40 7.98
CA LEU A 279 -31.73 29.98 7.70
C LEU A 279 -32.39 29.52 6.39
N SER A 280 -33.64 29.92 6.15
CA SER A 280 -34.37 29.57 4.92
C SER A 280 -33.64 30.08 3.67
N LYS A 281 -33.21 31.35 3.68
CA LYS A 281 -32.42 31.97 2.59
C LYS A 281 -31.08 31.25 2.40
N SER A 282 -30.40 30.90 3.49
CA SER A 282 -29.14 30.16 3.44
C SER A 282 -29.30 28.78 2.80
N LEU A 283 -30.33 28.02 3.17
CA LEU A 283 -30.63 26.71 2.57
C LEU A 283 -31.05 26.86 1.10
N LEU A 284 -32.06 27.69 0.81
CA LEU A 284 -32.66 27.77 -0.51
C LEU A 284 -31.78 28.45 -1.57
N MET A 285 -30.93 29.41 -1.20
CA MET A 285 -30.08 30.12 -2.16
C MET A 285 -28.61 29.67 -2.11
N VAL A 286 -28.02 29.58 -0.91
CA VAL A 286 -26.59 29.24 -0.80
C VAL A 286 -26.37 27.74 -0.94
N MET A 287 -27.07 26.89 -0.18
CA MET A 287 -26.97 25.45 -0.37
C MET A 287 -27.57 25.01 -1.72
N GLY A 288 -28.69 25.63 -2.13
CA GLY A 288 -29.26 25.50 -3.48
C GLY A 288 -28.24 25.66 -4.62
N SER A 289 -27.29 26.59 -4.49
CA SER A 289 -26.25 26.82 -5.51
C SER A 289 -25.14 25.75 -5.60
N GLN A 290 -25.07 24.78 -4.67
CA GLN A 290 -23.92 23.86 -4.56
C GLN A 290 -23.91 22.68 -5.55
N TYR A 291 -24.80 22.66 -6.57
CA TYR A 291 -24.79 21.61 -7.61
C TYR A 291 -23.39 21.45 -8.23
N PHE A 292 -22.74 20.31 -7.99
CA PHE A 292 -21.38 20.03 -8.44
C PHE A 292 -20.37 21.19 -8.18
N SER A 293 -20.40 21.79 -6.98
CA SER A 293 -19.55 22.92 -6.63
C SER A 293 -18.05 22.57 -6.62
N GLU A 294 -17.31 23.09 -7.60
CA GLU A 294 -15.86 22.97 -7.71
C GLU A 294 -15.19 24.35 -7.56
N ASN A 295 -14.30 24.47 -6.58
CA ASN A 295 -13.68 25.74 -6.19
C ASN A 295 -12.55 26.09 -7.17
N VAL A 296 -12.50 27.36 -7.58
CA VAL A 296 -11.48 27.89 -8.50
C VAL A 296 -10.65 29.02 -7.90
N ALA A 297 -11.13 29.67 -6.83
CA ALA A 297 -10.32 30.48 -5.92
C ALA A 297 -10.91 30.45 -4.50
N VAL A 298 -10.06 30.52 -3.48
CA VAL A 298 -10.45 30.63 -2.06
C VAL A 298 -9.47 31.56 -1.33
N GLY A 299 -9.94 32.23 -0.29
CA GLY A 299 -9.09 33.03 0.60
C GLY A 299 -9.75 33.21 1.95
N TYR A 300 -8.96 33.17 3.02
CA TYR A 300 -9.47 33.15 4.40
C TYR A 300 -8.75 34.19 5.26
N LYS A 301 -9.47 34.73 6.26
CA LYS A 301 -8.99 35.79 7.17
C LYS A 301 -8.38 36.99 6.43
N LYS A 302 -8.97 37.37 5.29
CA LYS A 302 -8.53 38.47 4.43
C LYS A 302 -8.95 39.82 5.01
N THR A 303 -8.08 40.82 4.84
CA THR A 303 -8.23 42.18 5.41
C THR A 303 -8.07 43.31 4.38
N GLU A 304 -7.67 42.97 3.16
CA GLU A 304 -7.36 43.90 2.07
C GLU A 304 -8.24 43.58 0.85
N GLU A 305 -8.24 44.47 -0.15
CA GLU A 305 -8.94 44.22 -1.42
C GLU A 305 -8.28 43.06 -2.18
N GLU A 306 -9.09 42.15 -2.72
CA GLU A 306 -8.61 40.96 -3.45
C GLU A 306 -9.17 40.98 -4.89
N THR A 307 -8.28 40.98 -5.89
CA THR A 307 -8.64 40.92 -7.31
C THR A 307 -8.52 39.48 -7.81
N LEU A 308 -9.64 38.87 -8.18
CA LEU A 308 -9.70 37.46 -8.59
C LEU A 308 -9.86 37.34 -10.11
N THR A 309 -9.07 36.47 -10.75
CA THR A 309 -9.26 36.09 -12.16
C THR A 309 -10.37 35.05 -12.30
N LEU A 310 -11.27 35.24 -13.26
CA LEU A 310 -12.33 34.28 -13.56
C LEU A 310 -11.78 33.11 -14.40
N TYR A 311 -11.73 31.93 -13.78
CA TYR A 311 -11.45 30.65 -14.44
C TYR A 311 -12.73 29.83 -14.56
N VAL A 312 -13.03 29.35 -15.76
CA VAL A 312 -14.27 28.64 -16.09
C VAL A 312 -14.06 27.57 -17.16
N ASP A 313 -14.96 26.60 -17.18
CA ASP A 313 -14.91 25.43 -18.03
C ASP A 313 -15.32 25.73 -19.49
N ASN A 314 -16.21 26.72 -19.68
CA ASN A 314 -16.66 27.28 -20.96
C ASN A 314 -16.95 28.79 -20.79
N GLU A 315 -16.90 29.58 -21.87
CA GLU A 315 -17.31 31.00 -21.83
C GLU A 315 -18.82 31.12 -21.60
N GLY A 316 -19.25 32.02 -20.72
CA GLY A 316 -20.66 32.19 -20.33
C GLY A 316 -21.10 31.37 -19.11
N ASP A 317 -20.30 30.41 -18.63
CA ASP A 317 -20.58 29.67 -17.39
C ASP A 317 -20.80 30.64 -16.20
N THR A 318 -21.77 30.36 -15.33
CA THR A 318 -22.02 31.19 -14.14
C THR A 318 -21.00 30.89 -13.04
N VAL A 319 -20.22 31.90 -12.67
CA VAL A 319 -19.36 31.88 -11.47
C VAL A 319 -20.18 32.34 -10.27
N PHE A 320 -20.03 31.61 -9.17
CA PHE A 320 -20.56 31.97 -7.85
C PHE A 320 -19.42 32.43 -6.95
N ILE A 321 -19.62 33.55 -6.24
CA ILE A 321 -18.65 34.10 -5.30
C ILE A 321 -19.36 34.27 -3.95
N LEU A 322 -19.10 33.35 -3.03
CA LEU A 322 -19.58 33.41 -1.66
C LEU A 322 -18.56 34.17 -0.81
N ILE A 323 -19.01 35.19 -0.08
CA ILE A 323 -18.24 35.93 0.91
C ILE A 323 -18.90 35.70 2.28
N THR A 324 -18.09 35.38 3.29
CA THR A 324 -18.54 35.23 4.69
C THR A 324 -17.70 36.11 5.63
N ILE A 325 -18.33 36.60 6.70
CA ILE A 325 -17.67 37.35 7.78
C ILE A 325 -17.92 36.70 9.13
N ASP A 326 -17.05 36.99 10.09
CA ASP A 326 -17.24 36.57 11.48
C ASP A 326 -18.07 37.61 12.24
N THR A 327 -19.29 37.26 12.63
CA THR A 327 -20.22 38.16 13.32
C THR A 327 -19.79 38.52 14.74
N SER A 328 -18.74 37.89 15.28
CA SER A 328 -18.11 38.32 16.54
C SER A 328 -17.08 39.42 16.37
N THR A 329 -16.84 39.88 15.14
CA THR A 329 -15.93 41.00 14.81
C THR A 329 -16.72 42.19 14.30
N THR A 330 -16.14 43.39 14.32
CA THR A 330 -16.75 44.61 13.75
C THR A 330 -16.67 44.65 12.20
N SER A 331 -16.66 43.49 11.55
CA SER A 331 -16.51 43.35 10.11
C SER A 331 -17.78 43.74 9.37
N VAL A 332 -17.64 44.48 8.27
CA VAL A 332 -18.76 44.82 7.38
C VAL A 332 -18.65 43.95 6.14
N LEU A 333 -19.77 43.34 5.69
CA LEU A 333 -19.78 42.52 4.48
C LEU A 333 -19.16 43.28 3.28
N PRO A 334 -18.09 42.75 2.65
CA PRO A 334 -17.52 43.29 1.42
C PRO A 334 -18.51 43.35 0.26
N THR A 335 -18.18 44.12 -0.78
CA THR A 335 -18.97 44.21 -2.03
C THR A 335 -18.15 43.79 -3.25
N ILE A 336 -18.83 43.37 -4.31
CA ILE A 336 -18.25 43.16 -5.65
C ILE A 336 -19.08 43.99 -6.63
N PRO A 337 -18.66 45.23 -6.96
CA PRO A 337 -19.42 46.12 -7.85
C PRO A 337 -19.66 45.54 -9.25
N GLU A 338 -18.78 44.65 -9.71
CA GLU A 338 -18.80 44.06 -11.04
C GLU A 338 -19.56 42.72 -11.11
N ALA A 339 -20.35 42.36 -10.09
CA ALA A 339 -21.12 41.12 -10.01
C ALA A 339 -22.54 41.34 -9.45
N THR A 340 -23.48 40.48 -9.84
CA THR A 340 -24.88 40.55 -9.40
C THR A 340 -25.02 39.97 -8.00
N LEU A 341 -25.63 40.70 -7.07
CA LEU A 341 -25.99 40.14 -5.75
C LEU A 341 -27.13 39.12 -5.93
N TYR A 342 -26.89 37.87 -5.53
CA TYR A 342 -27.84 36.76 -5.67
C TYR A 342 -28.52 36.42 -4.33
N ALA A 343 -27.79 36.48 -3.22
CA ALA A 343 -28.37 36.37 -1.88
C ALA A 343 -27.52 37.13 -0.84
N GLU A 344 -28.17 37.59 0.23
CA GLU A 344 -27.54 38.28 1.37
C GLU A 344 -28.21 37.82 2.67
N GLY A 345 -27.39 37.67 3.72
CA GLY A 345 -27.81 37.43 5.10
C GLY A 345 -26.83 38.11 6.08
N PRO A 346 -27.06 38.04 7.40
CA PRO A 346 -26.30 38.82 8.38
C PRO A 346 -24.79 38.52 8.41
N SER A 347 -24.39 37.30 8.02
CA SER A 347 -22.99 36.86 8.01
C SER A 347 -22.42 36.56 6.61
N TYR A 348 -23.19 36.75 5.52
CA TYR A 348 -22.78 36.35 4.18
C TYR A 348 -23.36 37.18 3.02
N ARG A 349 -22.65 37.19 1.89
CA ARG A 349 -23.19 37.56 0.57
C ARG A 349 -22.79 36.52 -0.47
N LEU A 350 -23.73 36.17 -1.34
CA LEU A 350 -23.49 35.34 -2.52
C LEU A 350 -23.71 36.20 -3.77
N TYR A 351 -22.66 36.35 -4.56
CA TYR A 351 -22.68 37.03 -5.84
C TYR A 351 -22.64 36.03 -7.00
N THR A 352 -23.22 36.40 -8.14
CA THR A 352 -23.11 35.67 -9.41
C THR A 352 -22.61 36.56 -10.54
N ARG A 353 -21.81 35.99 -11.45
CA ARG A 353 -21.38 36.66 -12.68
C ARG A 353 -21.27 35.63 -13.80
N SER A 354 -21.89 35.93 -14.95
CA SER A 354 -21.62 35.20 -16.19
C SER A 354 -20.18 35.44 -16.61
N SER A 355 -19.44 34.37 -16.82
CA SER A 355 -18.00 34.45 -17.05
C SER A 355 -17.63 34.89 -18.46
N LYS A 356 -16.49 35.57 -18.54
CA LYS A 356 -15.68 35.72 -19.74
C LYS A 356 -14.25 35.33 -19.39
N ILE A 357 -13.57 34.63 -20.30
CA ILE A 357 -12.28 34.02 -19.98
C ILE A 357 -11.21 35.12 -19.82
N GLY A 358 -10.60 35.18 -18.63
CA GLY A 358 -9.60 36.20 -18.29
C GLY A 358 -10.15 37.49 -17.69
N ASP A 359 -11.46 37.62 -17.52
CA ASP A 359 -12.06 38.71 -16.73
C ASP A 359 -11.57 38.69 -15.28
N THR A 360 -11.68 39.84 -14.59
CA THR A 360 -11.46 39.95 -13.15
C THR A 360 -12.69 40.50 -12.41
N VAL A 361 -12.73 40.22 -11.11
CA VAL A 361 -13.64 40.79 -10.11
C VAL A 361 -12.82 41.34 -8.94
N THR A 362 -13.23 42.48 -8.39
CA THR A 362 -12.55 43.12 -7.26
C THR A 362 -13.42 43.03 -6.01
N ILE A 363 -12.94 42.33 -4.98
CA ILE A 363 -13.62 42.35 -3.67
C ILE A 363 -13.24 43.67 -2.98
N LYS A 364 -14.23 44.54 -2.80
CA LYS A 364 -14.11 45.86 -2.16
C LYS A 364 -14.44 45.77 -0.67
N VAL A 365 -13.49 46.22 0.16
CA VAL A 365 -13.40 45.88 1.59
C VAL A 365 -13.29 47.16 2.42
N ASN A 366 -14.09 47.27 3.48
CA ASN A 366 -13.99 48.39 4.43
C ASN A 366 -12.87 48.14 5.43
N ALA A 367 -12.07 49.16 5.74
CA ALA A 367 -10.94 49.06 6.67
C ALA A 367 -11.35 48.43 8.03
N GLY A 368 -10.58 47.45 8.50
CA GLY A 368 -10.87 46.69 9.73
C GLY A 368 -11.80 45.48 9.55
N THR A 369 -12.30 45.23 8.32
CA THR A 369 -13.07 44.02 8.00
C THR A 369 -12.16 42.80 7.88
N ILE A 370 -12.56 41.69 8.49
CA ILE A 370 -11.99 40.36 8.28
C ILE A 370 -13.04 39.50 7.58
N PHE A 371 -12.70 38.96 6.40
CA PHE A 371 -13.62 38.14 5.60
C PHE A 371 -12.95 36.88 5.04
N ASN A 372 -13.78 35.94 4.59
CA ASN A 372 -13.38 34.82 3.76
C ASN A 372 -14.13 34.89 2.42
N TYR A 373 -13.55 34.33 1.36
CA TYR A 373 -14.22 34.16 0.08
C TYR A 373 -14.02 32.75 -0.49
N ARG A 374 -15.04 32.25 -1.18
CA ARG A 374 -15.03 31.01 -1.95
C ARG A 374 -15.66 31.26 -3.31
N MET A 375 -14.83 31.27 -4.34
CA MET A 375 -15.24 31.34 -5.75
C MET A 375 -15.32 29.93 -6.32
N PHE A 376 -16.49 29.55 -6.81
CA PHE A 376 -16.77 28.22 -7.34
C PHE A 376 -17.65 28.27 -8.58
N LEU A 377 -17.63 27.18 -9.33
CA LEU A 377 -18.49 26.93 -10.49
C LEU A 377 -19.18 25.57 -10.35
N GLN A 378 -20.24 25.36 -11.12
CA GLN A 378 -21.02 24.12 -11.13
C GLN A 378 -20.49 23.20 -12.24
N SER A 379 -19.62 22.23 -11.91
CA SER A 379 -19.04 21.34 -12.92
C SER A 379 -18.70 19.95 -12.39
N LYS A 380 -18.95 18.93 -13.23
CA LYS A 380 -18.50 17.56 -13.00
C LYS A 380 -17.00 17.38 -13.20
N ARG A 381 -16.31 18.35 -13.79
CA ARG A 381 -14.85 18.30 -14.02
C ARG A 381 -14.07 18.75 -12.79
N THR A 382 -13.18 17.92 -12.27
CA THR A 382 -12.39 18.21 -11.06
C THR A 382 -11.01 17.56 -11.09
N VAL A 383 -10.18 17.83 -10.08
CA VAL A 383 -8.79 17.35 -9.97
C VAL A 383 -8.56 16.82 -8.55
N LEU A 384 -7.92 15.66 -8.45
CA LEU A 384 -7.46 15.06 -7.21
C LEU A 384 -5.95 15.16 -7.12
N ILE A 385 -5.42 15.42 -5.92
CA ILE A 385 -3.99 15.37 -5.59
C ILE A 385 -3.78 14.64 -4.26
N TYR A 386 -2.75 13.81 -4.22
CA TYR A 386 -2.26 13.11 -3.03
C TYR A 386 -0.74 13.23 -2.93
N TYR A 387 -0.18 12.92 -1.75
CA TYR A 387 1.24 13.05 -1.42
C TYR A 387 1.80 11.70 -0.97
N ASN A 388 2.96 11.31 -1.51
CA ASN A 388 3.65 10.10 -1.11
C ASN A 388 5.18 10.27 -1.11
N ASP A 389 5.83 9.64 -0.15
CA ASP A 389 7.27 9.51 -0.01
C ASP A 389 7.90 8.65 -1.13
N ASP A 390 7.18 7.65 -1.66
CA ASP A 390 7.60 6.86 -2.82
C ASP A 390 6.69 7.06 -4.06
N MET A 391 7.29 7.48 -5.18
CA MET A 391 6.57 7.82 -6.42
C MET A 391 5.90 6.63 -7.14
N TYR A 392 6.02 5.39 -6.65
CA TYR A 392 5.42 4.20 -7.24
C TYR A 392 4.13 3.76 -6.52
N ILE A 393 3.80 4.33 -5.35
CA ILE A 393 2.50 4.16 -4.71
C ILE A 393 1.45 4.93 -5.51
N ASP A 394 0.33 4.28 -5.85
CA ASP A 394 -0.66 4.87 -6.76
C ASP A 394 -1.29 6.13 -6.15
N VAL A 395 -1.93 5.93 -5.00
CA VAL A 395 -2.65 6.96 -4.24
C VAL A 395 -2.05 7.08 -2.84
N GLY A 396 -1.52 8.27 -2.56
CA GLY A 396 -0.84 8.60 -1.31
C GLY A 396 -1.74 9.24 -0.25
N ASN A 397 -1.12 9.80 0.79
CA ASN A 397 -1.80 10.52 1.86
C ASN A 397 -2.47 11.81 1.30
N GLY A 398 -3.60 12.22 1.88
CA GLY A 398 -4.30 13.45 1.49
C GLY A 398 -3.58 14.77 1.83
N MET A 399 -2.33 14.66 2.31
CA MET A 399 -1.54 15.70 2.97
C MET A 399 -0.03 15.35 2.98
N PRO A 400 0.88 16.34 2.88
CA PRO A 400 2.30 16.21 3.17
C PRO A 400 2.63 16.11 4.68
N VAL A 401 3.77 15.51 4.99
CA VAL A 401 4.38 15.42 6.33
C VAL A 401 5.62 16.32 6.38
N ILE A 402 5.66 17.30 7.28
CA ILE A 402 6.78 18.24 7.44
C ILE A 402 8.04 17.48 7.87
N GLY A 403 9.16 17.74 7.19
CA GLY A 403 10.46 17.10 7.43
C GLY A 403 10.64 15.75 6.72
N VAL A 404 9.64 15.30 5.95
CA VAL A 404 9.73 14.13 5.05
C VAL A 404 9.61 14.62 3.61
N GLY A 405 10.58 14.23 2.76
CA GLY A 405 10.57 14.59 1.34
C GLY A 405 9.50 13.81 0.57
N MET A 406 8.40 14.46 0.19
CA MET A 406 7.26 13.80 -0.47
C MET A 406 7.06 14.28 -1.91
N SER A 407 6.88 13.33 -2.82
CA SER A 407 6.33 13.57 -4.15
C SER A 407 4.80 13.78 -4.05
N ALA A 408 4.21 14.34 -5.11
CA ALA A 408 2.75 14.40 -5.23
C ALA A 408 2.28 13.70 -6.51
N THR A 409 1.10 13.08 -6.46
CA THR A 409 0.45 12.43 -7.61
C THR A 409 -0.90 13.09 -7.86
N MET A 410 -1.29 13.21 -9.13
CA MET A 410 -2.53 13.89 -9.57
C MET A 410 -3.31 13.04 -10.57
N GLN A 411 -4.63 13.15 -10.51
CA GLN A 411 -5.55 12.66 -11.53
C GLN A 411 -6.64 13.69 -11.82
N THR A 412 -6.95 13.88 -13.10
CA THR A 412 -8.02 14.79 -13.57
C THR A 412 -9.24 14.01 -14.01
N TYR A 413 -10.44 14.54 -13.75
CA TYR A 413 -11.70 13.92 -14.15
C TYR A 413 -12.53 14.90 -14.98
N GLY A 414 -13.12 14.40 -16.07
CA GLY A 414 -13.85 15.23 -17.04
C GLY A 414 -12.97 16.08 -17.98
N PHE A 415 -11.64 15.92 -17.90
CA PHE A 415 -10.64 16.58 -18.75
C PHE A 415 -9.84 15.52 -19.53
N PRO A 416 -10.34 14.97 -20.65
CA PRO A 416 -9.70 13.85 -21.35
C PRO A 416 -8.36 14.20 -22.00
N GLU A 417 -8.17 15.44 -22.44
CA GLU A 417 -6.97 15.91 -23.15
C GLU A 417 -6.56 17.28 -22.60
N PHE A 418 -5.68 17.30 -21.60
CA PHE A 418 -5.14 18.53 -21.01
C PHE A 418 -3.62 18.62 -21.17
N GLN A 419 -3.08 19.83 -21.11
CA GLN A 419 -1.65 20.11 -21.32
C GLN A 419 -1.07 21.01 -20.22
N GLY A 420 0.23 20.91 -19.99
CA GLY A 420 0.97 21.87 -19.15
C GLY A 420 0.45 22.01 -17.71
N SER A 421 0.00 20.92 -17.08
CA SER A 421 -0.46 20.98 -15.70
C SER A 421 0.67 21.25 -14.73
N ALA A 422 0.37 22.07 -13.74
CA ALA A 422 1.29 22.48 -12.70
C ALA A 422 0.52 23.02 -11.49
N TYR A 423 1.03 22.74 -10.30
CA TYR A 423 0.45 23.26 -9.05
C TYR A 423 1.41 24.16 -8.29
N GLU A 424 0.83 25.05 -7.49
CA GLU A 424 1.52 25.86 -6.48
C GLU A 424 0.86 25.63 -5.11
N LEU A 425 1.55 26.03 -4.03
CA LEU A 425 1.05 25.94 -2.67
C LEU A 425 1.07 27.30 -1.99
N ARG A 426 -0.01 27.60 -1.27
CA ARG A 426 -0.18 28.80 -0.44
C ARG A 426 -0.63 28.41 0.96
N ALA A 427 -0.24 29.19 1.96
CA ALA A 427 -0.84 29.13 3.28
C ALA A 427 -2.26 29.70 3.25
N TYR A 428 -3.03 29.47 4.32
CA TYR A 428 -4.43 29.88 4.41
C TYR A 428 -4.66 31.40 4.30
N ASP A 429 -3.66 32.21 4.66
CA ASP A 429 -3.62 33.68 4.53
C ASP A 429 -3.37 34.13 3.06
N GLY A 430 -2.99 33.21 2.18
CA GLY A 430 -2.59 33.44 0.79
C GLY A 430 -1.09 33.60 0.58
N ARG A 431 -0.26 33.54 1.63
CA ARG A 431 1.21 33.61 1.52
C ARG A 431 1.73 32.47 0.68
N PHE A 432 2.56 32.80 -0.31
CA PHE A 432 3.20 31.84 -1.21
C PHE A 432 4.15 30.91 -0.44
N LEU A 433 4.09 29.60 -0.70
CA LEU A 433 4.92 28.59 0.00
C LEU A 433 5.85 27.82 -0.94
N ARG A 434 5.44 27.62 -2.19
CA ARG A 434 6.20 26.84 -3.19
C ARG A 434 5.95 27.40 -4.58
N GLU A 435 7.02 27.55 -5.35
CA GLU A 435 6.94 27.90 -6.77
C GLU A 435 6.11 26.89 -7.57
N LYS A 436 5.55 27.36 -8.68
CA LYS A 436 4.70 26.59 -9.58
C LYS A 436 5.49 25.46 -10.24
N ILE A 437 5.10 24.22 -9.97
CA ILE A 437 5.83 23.01 -10.40
C ILE A 437 4.98 22.14 -11.32
N TYR A 438 5.61 21.73 -12.43
CA TYR A 438 4.98 21.05 -13.56
C TYR A 438 4.90 19.52 -13.37
N SER A 439 3.81 18.94 -13.87
CA SER A 439 3.59 17.49 -13.84
C SER A 439 4.39 16.79 -14.94
N TYR A 440 4.92 15.61 -14.62
CA TYR A 440 5.32 14.61 -15.62
C TYR A 440 4.30 13.47 -15.66
N VAL A 441 4.18 12.79 -16.80
CA VAL A 441 3.46 11.50 -16.88
C VAL A 441 4.34 10.46 -16.18
N ARG A 442 3.77 9.68 -15.25
CA ARG A 442 4.53 8.66 -14.51
C ARG A 442 4.99 7.54 -15.45
N PRO A 443 6.16 6.92 -15.25
CA PRO A 443 6.62 5.83 -16.11
C PRO A 443 5.71 4.58 -16.04
N GLN A 444 4.97 4.42 -14.95
CA GLN A 444 3.96 3.38 -14.77
C GLN A 444 2.63 3.88 -15.34
N LEU A 445 2.36 3.60 -16.61
CA LEU A 445 1.09 3.99 -17.27
C LEU A 445 -0.14 3.32 -16.64
N ASP A 446 0.08 2.26 -15.84
CA ASP A 446 -0.93 1.53 -15.08
C ASP A 446 -1.58 2.32 -13.92
N CYS A 447 -0.96 3.40 -13.41
CA CYS A 447 -1.44 4.09 -12.21
C CYS A 447 -2.86 4.66 -12.39
N THR A 448 -3.73 4.53 -11.37
CA THR A 448 -4.97 5.33 -11.25
C THR A 448 -4.66 6.83 -11.32
N PHE A 449 -3.53 7.26 -10.76
CA PHE A 449 -3.05 8.64 -10.79
C PHE A 449 -1.89 8.77 -11.76
N LEU A 450 -2.19 9.15 -13.01
CA LEU A 450 -1.25 9.12 -14.14
C LEU A 450 -0.13 10.16 -14.07
N PHE A 451 -0.32 11.23 -13.30
CA PHE A 451 0.59 12.38 -13.27
C PHE A 451 1.35 12.45 -11.94
N GLY A 452 2.66 12.65 -12.03
CA GLY A 452 3.56 12.83 -10.89
C GLY A 452 4.15 14.25 -10.86
N PHE A 453 4.56 14.68 -9.68
CA PHE A 453 5.31 15.92 -9.47
C PHE A 453 6.61 15.65 -8.72
N PRO A 454 7.69 16.41 -8.99
CA PRO A 454 8.96 16.29 -8.26
C PRO A 454 8.81 16.39 -6.75
N ASN A 455 9.63 15.61 -6.04
CA ASN A 455 9.72 15.56 -4.58
C ASN A 455 9.86 16.98 -3.99
N TRP A 456 9.22 17.20 -2.85
CA TRP A 456 9.20 18.45 -2.12
C TRP A 456 9.87 18.30 -0.77
N ASP A 457 10.87 19.15 -0.50
CA ASP A 457 11.26 19.48 0.87
C ASP A 457 10.12 20.22 1.59
N SER A 458 9.33 19.43 2.30
CA SER A 458 8.20 19.84 3.13
C SER A 458 8.61 20.63 4.37
N GLY A 459 9.91 20.74 4.71
CA GLY A 459 10.41 21.50 5.85
C GLY A 459 10.03 22.98 5.82
N ASN A 460 9.79 23.53 4.63
CA ASN A 460 9.33 24.90 4.43
C ASN A 460 7.80 25.09 4.55
N CYS A 461 7.02 24.02 4.79
CA CYS A 461 5.58 24.15 4.96
C CYS A 461 5.21 24.58 6.39
N PRO A 462 4.39 25.65 6.58
CA PRO A 462 3.83 25.95 7.90
C PRO A 462 2.89 24.82 8.34
N PRO A 463 2.93 24.40 9.62
CA PRO A 463 1.94 23.51 10.20
C PRO A 463 0.51 24.05 10.00
N GLY A 464 -0.42 23.19 9.61
CA GLY A 464 -1.83 23.57 9.43
C GLY A 464 -2.33 23.57 7.98
N PRO A 465 -3.49 24.20 7.72
CA PRO A 465 -4.16 24.16 6.43
C PRO A 465 -3.41 24.93 5.35
N VAL A 466 -3.31 24.32 4.17
CA VAL A 466 -2.69 24.90 2.96
C VAL A 466 -3.58 24.71 1.74
N THR A 467 -3.55 25.69 0.85
CA THR A 467 -4.33 25.71 -0.39
C THR A 467 -3.44 25.27 -1.55
N SER A 468 -3.85 24.24 -2.28
CA SER A 468 -3.19 23.82 -3.52
C SER A 468 -3.98 24.31 -4.73
N LEU A 469 -3.34 25.12 -5.57
CA LEU A 469 -3.91 25.68 -6.79
C LEU A 469 -3.34 24.94 -7.99
N HIS A 470 -4.19 24.23 -8.72
CA HIS A 470 -3.85 23.49 -9.94
C HIS A 470 -4.16 24.37 -11.15
N THR A 471 -3.19 24.53 -12.06
CA THR A 471 -3.39 25.25 -13.32
C THR A 471 -2.90 24.40 -14.49
N PHE A 472 -3.73 24.28 -15.51
CA PHE A 472 -3.49 23.46 -16.70
C PHE A 472 -4.21 24.06 -17.91
N TYR A 473 -3.91 23.60 -19.11
CA TYR A 473 -4.60 24.01 -20.33
C TYR A 473 -5.56 22.92 -20.80
N TYR A 474 -6.77 23.29 -21.17
CA TYR A 474 -7.81 22.40 -21.72
C TYR A 474 -8.57 23.13 -22.82
N ASN A 475 -8.77 22.47 -23.97
CA ASN A 475 -9.35 23.08 -25.19
C ASN A 475 -8.69 24.42 -25.61
N GLY A 476 -7.40 24.60 -25.33
CA GLY A 476 -6.65 25.84 -25.58
C GLY A 476 -6.75 26.92 -24.50
N TYR A 477 -7.64 26.76 -23.51
CA TYR A 477 -7.86 27.74 -22.44
C TYR A 477 -7.16 27.35 -21.14
N LYS A 478 -6.66 28.35 -20.39
CA LYS A 478 -6.07 28.14 -19.06
C LYS A 478 -7.18 27.88 -18.04
N GLN A 479 -7.18 26.68 -17.48
CA GLN A 479 -8.04 26.24 -16.38
C GLN A 479 -7.38 26.42 -15.02
N GLN A 480 -8.21 26.51 -13.98
CA GLN A 480 -7.79 26.45 -12.58
C GLN A 480 -8.75 25.58 -11.77
N ARG A 481 -8.22 24.86 -10.77
CA ARG A 481 -8.97 24.15 -9.73
C ARG A 481 -8.23 24.25 -8.40
N VAL A 482 -8.97 24.27 -7.29
CA VAL A 482 -8.40 24.51 -5.96
C VAL A 482 -8.78 23.40 -4.99
N SER A 483 -7.77 22.65 -4.54
CA SER A 483 -7.92 21.50 -3.64
C SER A 483 -7.39 21.79 -2.24
N THR A 484 -8.04 21.19 -1.24
CA THR A 484 -7.66 21.28 0.18
C THR A 484 -6.35 20.56 0.46
N GLY A 485 -5.58 21.05 1.43
CA GLY A 485 -4.36 20.43 1.91
C GLY A 485 -4.07 20.82 3.36
N TYR A 486 -3.14 20.12 3.99
CA TYR A 486 -2.70 20.36 5.35
C TYR A 486 -1.25 19.90 5.48
N CYS A 487 -0.42 20.57 6.27
CA CYS A 487 0.94 20.12 6.59
C CYS A 487 1.01 19.69 8.05
N ILE A 488 1.30 18.41 8.30
CA ILE A 488 1.39 17.85 9.66
C ILE A 488 2.83 17.88 10.18
N THR A 489 3.02 18.17 11.46
CA THR A 489 4.35 18.04 12.09
C THR A 489 4.62 16.59 12.46
N SER A 490 5.69 16.00 11.91
CA SER A 490 6.19 14.71 12.38
C SER A 490 6.82 14.83 13.78
N ASN A 491 6.63 13.81 14.63
CA ASN A 491 7.42 13.64 15.84
C ASN A 491 8.78 13.02 15.45
N HIS A 492 9.70 13.84 14.97
CA HIS A 492 11.07 13.41 14.65
C HIS A 492 11.83 12.98 15.93
N ASN A 493 11.78 11.69 16.23
CA ASN A 493 12.83 11.02 17.00
C ASN A 493 13.71 10.24 15.98
N PRO A 494 14.99 10.59 15.75
CA PRO A 494 15.72 10.20 14.53
C PRO A 494 15.98 8.71 14.26
N GLU A 495 15.62 7.80 15.18
CA GLU A 495 15.92 6.36 15.06
C GLU A 495 14.69 5.48 14.81
N MET A 496 13.48 6.05 14.73
CA MET A 496 12.28 5.25 14.45
C MET A 496 11.99 5.19 12.95
N ASN A 497 12.34 4.06 12.33
CA ASN A 497 11.98 3.75 10.93
C ASN A 497 10.46 3.89 10.71
N VAL A 498 10.07 4.24 9.47
CA VAL A 498 8.67 4.49 9.08
C VAL A 498 7.89 3.17 8.94
N VAL A 499 7.65 2.51 10.07
CA VAL A 499 6.58 1.52 10.23
C VAL A 499 5.27 2.29 10.41
N GLY A 500 4.25 1.94 9.64
CA GLY A 500 3.02 2.73 9.53
C GLY A 500 2.36 2.98 10.90
N ALA A 501 1.96 4.24 11.14
CA ALA A 501 1.41 4.68 12.42
C ALA A 501 0.21 3.81 12.87
N LEU A 502 0.46 2.95 13.85
CA LEU A 502 -0.54 2.09 14.46
C LEU A 502 -1.43 2.93 15.37
N LEU A 503 -2.70 3.06 14.98
CA LEU A 503 -3.77 3.39 15.91
C LEU A 503 -4.11 2.12 16.68
N ASP A 504 -3.62 2.02 17.91
CA ASP A 504 -4.18 1.10 18.89
C ASP A 504 -5.30 1.82 19.64
N TRP A 505 -6.45 1.17 19.67
CA TRP A 505 -7.67 1.69 20.27
C TRP A 505 -7.71 1.17 21.71
N GLU A 506 -7.26 1.99 22.66
CA GLU A 506 -7.58 1.75 24.07
C GLU A 506 -9.09 1.93 24.26
N GLU A 507 -9.76 0.92 24.82
CA GLU A 507 -11.15 1.06 25.24
C GLU A 507 -11.25 2.06 26.43
N PRO A 508 -12.38 2.74 26.61
CA PRO A 508 -12.55 3.68 27.71
C PRO A 508 -12.63 2.94 29.05
N GLU A 509 -11.48 2.72 29.70
CA GLU A 509 -11.43 2.14 31.04
C GLU A 509 -12.32 2.91 32.03
N THR A 510 -13.14 2.18 32.77
CA THR A 510 -14.08 2.75 33.73
C THR A 510 -13.34 3.46 34.86
N SER A 511 -13.73 4.72 35.11
CA SER A 511 -13.02 5.64 36.00
C SER A 511 -13.02 5.22 37.48
N GLU A 512 -11.96 4.59 37.98
CA GLU A 512 -11.67 4.58 39.42
C GLU A 512 -10.19 4.30 39.78
N ASN A 513 -9.34 5.35 39.81
CA ASN A 513 -8.69 5.83 41.04
C ASN A 513 -7.69 6.99 40.80
N LYS A 514 -7.32 7.71 41.87
CA LYS A 514 -6.56 8.97 41.80
C LYS A 514 -5.05 8.80 41.99
N VAL A 515 -4.32 9.59 41.19
CA VAL A 515 -3.01 10.22 41.47
C VAL A 515 -2.45 10.01 42.89
N HIS A 516 -1.36 9.25 42.98
CA HIS A 516 -0.34 9.47 44.01
C HIS A 516 1.06 9.14 43.47
N SER A 517 2.01 10.03 43.73
CA SER A 517 3.42 9.88 43.34
C SER A 517 4.26 9.33 44.49
N ARG A 518 5.25 8.49 44.17
CA ARG A 518 6.48 8.27 44.96
C ARG A 518 7.55 7.55 44.14
N ILE A 519 8.77 7.60 44.65
CA ILE A 519 10.02 7.24 43.98
C ILE A 519 10.56 5.91 44.57
N GLN A 520 11.36 5.20 43.77
CA GLN A 520 12.21 4.04 44.13
C GLN A 520 11.51 2.76 44.63
N ASN A 521 11.53 1.74 43.78
CA ASN A 521 12.54 0.68 43.93
C ASN A 521 12.76 -0.04 42.59
N ASP A 522 13.99 -0.51 42.34
CA ASP A 522 14.38 -1.13 41.07
C ASP A 522 13.89 -2.59 40.96
N SER A 523 12.60 -2.76 40.67
CA SER A 523 12.15 -3.94 39.93
C SER A 523 12.46 -3.73 38.45
N ILE A 524 13.25 -4.60 37.83
CA ILE A 524 13.41 -4.61 36.37
C ILE A 524 12.06 -4.99 35.74
N LYS A 525 11.26 -3.98 35.42
CA LYS A 525 10.14 -4.16 34.50
C LYS A 525 10.73 -4.37 33.11
N CYS A 526 10.52 -5.55 32.54
CA CYS A 526 10.73 -5.74 31.11
C CYS A 526 9.86 -4.70 30.38
N ASN A 527 10.46 -3.88 29.52
CA ASN A 527 9.69 -3.07 28.57
C ASN A 527 8.86 -4.00 27.68
N GLY A 528 7.74 -3.49 27.16
CA GLY A 528 6.72 -4.32 26.51
C GLY A 528 7.29 -5.22 25.41
N ARG A 529 7.04 -6.54 25.52
CA ARG A 529 7.46 -7.53 24.52
C ARG A 529 6.87 -7.16 23.15
N ASN A 530 7.71 -6.73 22.21
CA ASN A 530 7.31 -6.58 20.82
C ASN A 530 7.22 -7.96 20.15
N ILE A 531 6.07 -8.62 20.32
CA ILE A 531 5.83 -9.99 19.81
C ILE A 531 5.96 -10.07 18.28
N ASP A 532 5.78 -8.94 17.57
CA ASP A 532 5.91 -8.83 16.12
C ASP A 532 7.35 -8.57 15.64
N ALA A 533 8.26 -8.08 16.51
CA ALA A 533 9.68 -8.00 16.17
C ALA A 533 10.25 -9.40 15.94
N VAL A 534 9.98 -10.32 16.87
CA VAL A 534 10.42 -11.74 16.83
C VAL A 534 9.31 -12.65 16.27
N ASN A 535 8.66 -12.23 15.18
CA ASN A 535 7.78 -13.07 14.38
C ASN A 535 8.33 -13.15 12.94
N ASP A 536 8.37 -14.34 12.34
CA ASP A 536 8.65 -14.50 10.91
C ASP A 536 7.38 -14.98 10.21
N PRO A 537 6.66 -14.08 9.50
CA PRO A 537 5.41 -14.46 8.88
C PRO A 537 5.52 -15.53 7.79
N ARG A 538 6.72 -15.88 7.30
CA ARG A 538 6.93 -16.96 6.31
C ARG A 538 6.60 -18.35 6.85
N LEU A 539 6.57 -18.50 8.18
CA LEU A 539 6.09 -19.70 8.85
C LEU A 539 4.55 -19.84 8.77
N HIS A 540 3.83 -18.79 8.40
CA HIS A 540 2.37 -18.83 8.17
C HIS A 540 2.04 -19.11 6.70
N LYS A 541 0.86 -19.69 6.46
CA LYS A 541 0.37 -19.94 5.09
C LYS A 541 0.26 -18.62 4.32
N SER A 542 0.95 -18.55 3.19
CA SER A 542 0.87 -17.44 2.22
C SER A 542 -0.57 -17.08 1.87
N ARG A 543 -0.83 -15.77 1.80
CA ARG A 543 -2.11 -15.14 1.48
C ARG A 543 -2.07 -14.32 0.19
N GLN A 544 -0.92 -14.26 -0.49
CA GLN A 544 -0.77 -13.51 -1.73
C GLN A 544 0.22 -14.22 -2.67
N PHE A 545 -0.13 -14.31 -3.95
CA PHE A 545 0.64 -15.05 -4.96
C PHE A 545 0.86 -14.14 -6.18
N ILE A 546 2.13 -13.83 -6.47
CA ILE A 546 2.51 -12.83 -7.47
C ILE A 546 3.31 -13.51 -8.57
N PHE A 547 2.79 -13.53 -9.79
CA PHE A 547 3.48 -14.06 -10.96
C PHE A 547 4.22 -12.93 -11.66
N ILE A 548 5.53 -13.07 -11.90
CA ILE A 548 6.32 -12.13 -12.70
C ILE A 548 6.76 -12.86 -13.97
N LEU A 549 6.44 -12.31 -15.15
CA LEU A 549 6.77 -12.91 -16.44
C LEU A 549 7.70 -11.99 -17.27
N GLU A 550 8.93 -12.44 -17.50
CA GLU A 550 9.89 -11.78 -18.38
C GLU A 550 9.56 -12.01 -19.87
N GLN A 551 9.46 -10.94 -20.65
CA GLN A 551 8.97 -10.95 -22.02
C GLN A 551 9.98 -11.48 -23.06
N HIS A 552 10.65 -12.60 -22.80
CA HIS A 552 11.55 -13.28 -23.74
C HIS A 552 10.81 -14.33 -24.57
N SER A 553 11.08 -14.40 -25.89
CA SER A 553 10.43 -15.37 -26.79
C SER A 553 10.62 -16.84 -26.41
N ASN A 554 11.81 -17.19 -25.89
CA ASN A 554 12.11 -18.53 -25.35
C ASN A 554 11.15 -18.96 -24.22
N ASN A 555 10.53 -18.03 -23.49
CA ASN A 555 9.62 -18.35 -22.39
C ASN A 555 8.22 -18.80 -22.86
N ARG A 556 7.92 -18.66 -24.17
CA ARG A 556 6.61 -18.95 -24.77
C ARG A 556 6.04 -20.35 -24.46
N PRO A 557 6.81 -21.47 -24.51
CA PRO A 557 6.27 -22.80 -24.20
C PRO A 557 5.77 -22.90 -22.76
N ILE A 558 6.57 -22.39 -21.81
CA ILE A 558 6.23 -22.37 -20.39
C ILE A 558 4.98 -21.51 -20.14
N TYR A 559 4.85 -20.37 -20.81
CA TYR A 559 3.67 -19.49 -20.69
C TYR A 559 2.39 -20.12 -21.26
N GLN A 560 2.49 -20.96 -22.29
CA GLN A 560 1.34 -21.74 -22.79
C GLN A 560 0.89 -22.82 -21.78
N ILE A 561 1.83 -23.51 -21.12
CA ILE A 561 1.53 -24.50 -20.07
C ILE A 561 0.92 -23.81 -18.85
N LEU A 562 1.55 -22.74 -18.37
CA LEU A 562 1.07 -21.94 -17.23
C LEU A 562 -0.34 -21.39 -17.48
N THR A 563 -0.61 -20.86 -18.69
CA THR A 563 -1.94 -20.43 -19.14
C THR A 563 -2.98 -21.55 -19.07
N LYS A 564 -2.64 -22.76 -19.54
CA LYS A 564 -3.52 -23.93 -19.52
C LYS A 564 -3.82 -24.41 -18.10
N GLU A 565 -2.84 -24.37 -17.21
CA GLU A 565 -2.89 -24.99 -15.87
C GLU A 565 -3.23 -24.01 -14.73
N ILE A 566 -3.29 -22.70 -14.99
CA ILE A 566 -3.47 -21.67 -13.94
C ILE A 566 -4.67 -21.95 -13.01
N ASN A 567 -5.83 -22.38 -13.55
CA ASN A 567 -7.00 -22.74 -12.75
C ASN A 567 -6.71 -23.86 -11.72
N GLN A 568 -5.87 -24.83 -12.09
CA GLN A 568 -5.50 -25.94 -11.21
C GLN A 568 -4.44 -25.48 -10.18
N ILE A 569 -3.47 -24.67 -10.61
CA ILE A 569 -2.44 -24.06 -9.75
C ILE A 569 -3.08 -23.18 -8.66
N LEU A 570 -4.06 -22.34 -9.01
CA LEU A 570 -4.79 -21.51 -8.05
C LEU A 570 -5.57 -22.36 -7.03
N SER A 571 -6.12 -23.51 -7.44
CA SER A 571 -6.91 -24.37 -6.55
C SER A 571 -6.08 -24.97 -5.40
N LEU A 572 -4.76 -25.16 -5.60
CA LEU A 572 -3.81 -25.59 -4.57
C LEU A 572 -3.74 -24.64 -3.35
N THR A 573 -4.19 -23.39 -3.51
CA THR A 573 -4.20 -22.40 -2.43
C THR A 573 -5.40 -22.52 -1.49
N ASN A 574 -6.32 -23.47 -1.72
CA ASN A 574 -7.61 -23.62 -1.01
C ASN A 574 -8.49 -22.35 -1.06
N SER A 575 -8.48 -21.60 -2.17
CA SER A 575 -9.23 -20.35 -2.35
C SER A 575 -10.68 -20.53 -2.82
N THR A 576 -11.24 -21.74 -2.77
CA THR A 576 -12.39 -22.18 -3.58
C THR A 576 -13.74 -22.21 -2.85
N THR A 577 -13.89 -21.57 -1.69
CA THR A 577 -15.19 -21.37 -1.04
C THR A 577 -15.84 -20.07 -1.50
N ASP A 578 -16.95 -20.16 -2.26
CA ASP A 578 -17.65 -19.03 -2.92
C ASP A 578 -18.01 -17.84 -2.01
N SER A 579 -18.02 -18.02 -0.68
CA SER A 579 -18.35 -16.99 0.31
C SER A 579 -17.16 -16.22 0.88
N SER A 580 -15.90 -16.64 0.64
CA SER A 580 -14.73 -16.02 1.26
C SER A 580 -13.41 -16.37 0.55
N TYR A 581 -12.88 -15.45 -0.25
CA TYR A 581 -11.57 -15.61 -0.90
C TYR A 581 -10.42 -15.21 0.04
N THR A 582 -9.62 -16.18 0.48
CA THR A 582 -8.53 -15.93 1.45
C THR A 582 -7.26 -15.37 0.82
N GLY A 583 -7.03 -15.64 -0.48
CA GLY A 583 -5.83 -15.29 -1.22
C GLY A 583 -6.02 -14.10 -2.18
N GLU A 584 -4.93 -13.43 -2.54
CA GLU A 584 -4.86 -12.49 -3.66
C GLU A 584 -3.87 -12.96 -4.71
N PHE A 585 -4.16 -12.67 -5.99
CA PHE A 585 -3.37 -13.08 -7.13
C PHE A 585 -3.00 -11.87 -7.98
N THR A 586 -1.71 -11.70 -8.28
CA THR A 586 -1.18 -10.59 -9.10
C THR A 586 -0.32 -11.12 -10.24
N LEU A 587 -0.40 -10.47 -11.41
CA LEU A 587 0.49 -10.69 -12.56
C LEU A 587 1.24 -9.40 -12.87
N ILE A 588 2.56 -9.51 -12.99
CA ILE A 588 3.50 -8.48 -13.43
C ILE A 588 4.19 -9.00 -14.70
N VAL A 589 4.42 -8.15 -15.68
CA VAL A 589 5.24 -8.44 -16.86
C VAL A 589 6.30 -7.37 -17.02
N HIS A 590 7.45 -7.72 -17.59
CA HIS A 590 8.49 -6.74 -17.88
C HIS A 590 9.37 -7.19 -19.04
N ASP A 591 10.09 -6.24 -19.63
CA ASP A 591 11.17 -6.51 -20.58
C ASP A 591 12.50 -5.92 -20.06
N GLY A 592 13.34 -5.39 -20.94
CA GLY A 592 14.58 -4.67 -20.61
C GLY A 592 14.46 -3.14 -20.61
N LYS A 593 13.23 -2.59 -20.60
CA LYS A 593 12.93 -1.14 -20.61
C LYS A 593 11.79 -0.75 -19.67
N GLU A 594 10.75 -1.57 -19.56
CA GLU A 594 9.56 -1.29 -18.76
C GLU A 594 9.16 -2.50 -17.90
N SER A 595 8.39 -2.24 -16.83
CA SER A 595 7.80 -3.24 -15.92
C SER A 595 6.41 -2.77 -15.52
N HIS A 596 5.41 -3.62 -15.77
CA HIS A 596 3.98 -3.28 -15.67
C HIS A 596 3.23 -4.34 -14.86
N VAL A 597 2.26 -3.92 -14.07
CA VAL A 597 1.37 -4.83 -13.34
C VAL A 597 0.15 -5.03 -14.22
N LEU A 598 -0.11 -6.21 -14.79
CA LEU A 598 -1.26 -6.36 -15.70
C LEU A 598 -2.59 -6.65 -14.99
N LEU A 599 -2.54 -7.27 -13.81
CA LEU A 599 -3.72 -7.85 -13.17
C LEU A 599 -3.47 -8.05 -11.66
N SER A 600 -4.46 -7.75 -10.82
CA SER A 600 -4.38 -7.93 -9.35
C SER A 600 -5.79 -8.14 -8.76
N ALA A 601 -6.15 -9.38 -8.44
CA ALA A 601 -7.52 -9.79 -8.11
C ALA A 601 -7.60 -10.85 -6.99
N TYR A 602 -8.67 -10.77 -6.18
CA TYR A 602 -8.97 -11.73 -5.11
C TYR A 602 -9.75 -12.96 -5.59
N ASN A 603 -10.60 -12.82 -6.62
CA ASN A 603 -11.35 -13.95 -7.18
C ASN A 603 -10.43 -14.78 -8.08
N PRO A 604 -10.12 -16.05 -7.76
CA PRO A 604 -9.22 -16.89 -8.56
C PRO A 604 -9.78 -17.18 -9.96
N ILE A 605 -11.11 -17.26 -10.13
CA ILE A 605 -11.75 -17.50 -11.43
C ILE A 605 -11.54 -16.29 -12.34
N THR A 606 -11.88 -15.10 -11.87
CA THR A 606 -11.68 -13.84 -12.61
C THR A 606 -10.20 -13.54 -12.84
N PHE A 607 -9.31 -13.95 -11.92
CA PHE A 607 -7.87 -13.90 -12.15
C PHE A 607 -7.47 -14.84 -13.29
N ALA A 608 -7.86 -16.11 -13.26
CA ALA A 608 -7.53 -17.08 -14.30
C ALA A 608 -8.03 -16.65 -15.69
N GLU A 609 -9.28 -16.20 -15.81
CA GLU A 609 -9.87 -15.72 -17.06
C GLU A 609 -9.08 -14.53 -17.64
N LYS A 610 -8.77 -13.52 -16.82
CA LYS A 610 -7.99 -12.35 -17.26
C LYS A 610 -6.54 -12.73 -17.56
N PHE A 611 -5.91 -13.54 -16.72
CA PHE A 611 -4.54 -14.05 -16.88
C PHE A 611 -4.38 -14.78 -18.21
N GLN A 612 -5.29 -15.70 -18.54
CA GLN A 612 -5.27 -16.43 -19.80
C GLN A 612 -5.38 -15.50 -21.01
N ASN A 613 -6.21 -14.46 -20.95
CA ASN A 613 -6.30 -13.48 -22.03
C ASN A 613 -5.01 -12.65 -22.16
N PHE A 614 -4.50 -12.09 -21.06
CA PHE A 614 -3.29 -11.26 -21.07
C PHE A 614 -2.05 -12.03 -21.52
N VAL A 615 -1.78 -13.21 -20.96
CA VAL A 615 -0.57 -13.99 -21.26
C VAL A 615 -0.57 -14.53 -22.70
N ASN A 616 -1.73 -14.90 -23.27
CA ASN A 616 -1.84 -15.25 -24.69
C ASN A 616 -1.63 -14.03 -25.62
N SER A 617 -1.95 -12.81 -25.16
CA SER A 617 -1.75 -11.56 -25.92
C SER A 617 -0.35 -10.96 -25.79
N LEU A 618 0.49 -11.52 -24.92
CA LEU A 618 1.78 -10.93 -24.52
C LEU A 618 2.77 -10.90 -25.69
N GLN A 619 3.26 -9.71 -26.01
CA GLN A 619 4.38 -9.54 -26.95
C GLN A 619 5.67 -10.01 -26.26
N LEU A 620 6.45 -10.82 -26.96
CA LEU A 620 7.72 -11.37 -26.47
C LEU A 620 8.84 -10.99 -27.44
N ASN A 621 9.94 -10.51 -26.89
CA ASN A 621 11.14 -10.06 -27.62
C ASN A 621 12.10 -11.23 -27.82
N ASP A 622 12.77 -11.28 -28.98
CA ASP A 622 13.67 -12.40 -29.31
C ASP A 622 15.04 -12.33 -28.62
N ASN A 623 15.51 -11.13 -28.30
CA ASN A 623 16.70 -10.89 -27.47
C ASN A 623 16.34 -9.93 -26.33
N LEU A 624 16.83 -10.20 -25.13
CA LEU A 624 16.83 -9.29 -23.99
C LEU A 624 18.24 -9.24 -23.39
N ASP A 625 19.02 -8.20 -23.70
CA ASP A 625 20.37 -8.05 -23.15
C ASP A 625 20.36 -7.75 -21.65
N ASN A 626 19.29 -7.07 -21.17
CA ASN A 626 19.13 -6.64 -19.78
C ASN A 626 17.74 -6.99 -19.25
N THR A 627 17.65 -7.25 -17.94
CA THR A 627 16.39 -7.49 -17.23
C THR A 627 16.04 -6.37 -16.24
N LEU A 628 14.74 -6.04 -16.14
CA LEU A 628 14.15 -5.24 -15.06
C LEU A 628 13.59 -6.08 -13.90
N GLY A 629 14.08 -7.30 -13.71
CA GLY A 629 13.68 -8.20 -12.62
C GLY A 629 13.68 -7.56 -11.24
N LEU A 630 14.71 -6.77 -10.88
CA LEU A 630 14.74 -6.03 -9.62
C LEU A 630 13.60 -5.00 -9.50
N HIS A 631 13.25 -4.32 -10.61
CA HIS A 631 12.14 -3.38 -10.57
C HIS A 631 10.82 -4.11 -10.36
N SER A 632 10.63 -5.23 -11.06
CA SER A 632 9.46 -6.11 -10.94
C SER A 632 9.30 -6.66 -9.51
N ILE A 633 10.41 -7.02 -8.84
CA ILE A 633 10.41 -7.45 -7.44
C ILE A 633 10.05 -6.30 -6.48
N VAL A 634 10.54 -5.08 -6.73
CA VAL A 634 10.11 -3.88 -5.97
C VAL A 634 8.63 -3.55 -6.20
N GLN A 635 8.10 -3.76 -7.42
CA GLN A 635 6.66 -3.66 -7.69
C GLN A 635 5.90 -4.76 -6.93
N ALA A 636 6.37 -6.00 -6.91
CA ALA A 636 5.77 -7.10 -6.14
C ALA A 636 5.75 -6.83 -4.62
N GLN A 637 6.82 -6.27 -4.06
CA GLN A 637 6.85 -5.82 -2.66
C GLN A 637 5.79 -4.74 -2.40
N LYS A 638 5.64 -3.76 -3.31
CA LYS A 638 4.61 -2.70 -3.22
C LYS A 638 3.19 -3.18 -3.54
N MET A 639 3.04 -4.40 -4.07
CA MET A 639 1.76 -5.10 -4.16
C MET A 639 1.46 -5.90 -2.89
N ASN A 640 2.46 -6.23 -2.06
CA ASN A 640 2.26 -7.01 -0.84
C ASN A 640 1.56 -6.18 0.24
N ILE A 641 0.38 -6.65 0.65
CA ILE A 641 -0.44 -6.06 1.72
C ILE A 641 -0.86 -7.10 2.77
N ARG A 642 -0.55 -8.38 2.51
CA ARG A 642 -0.96 -9.53 3.31
C ARG A 642 0.26 -10.41 3.57
N PRO A 643 0.99 -10.20 4.69
CA PRO A 643 1.98 -11.17 5.12
C PRO A 643 1.37 -12.59 5.18
N THR A 644 1.88 -13.59 4.45
CA THR A 644 3.00 -13.56 3.48
C THR A 644 2.58 -13.62 2.02
N ALA A 645 3.48 -13.11 1.17
CA ALA A 645 3.39 -13.20 -0.28
C ALA A 645 4.46 -14.14 -0.85
N GLN A 646 4.06 -15.03 -1.75
CA GLN A 646 4.96 -15.82 -2.59
C GLN A 646 5.01 -15.22 -4.00
N VAL A 647 6.22 -14.90 -4.45
CA VAL A 647 6.50 -14.45 -5.82
C VAL A 647 6.99 -15.65 -6.64
N PHE A 648 6.47 -15.81 -7.85
CA PHE A 648 6.89 -16.79 -8.85
C PHE A 648 7.37 -16.04 -10.08
N TYR A 649 8.68 -15.84 -10.18
CA TYR A 649 9.33 -15.07 -11.24
C TYR A 649 9.92 -16.01 -12.30
N PHE A 650 9.32 -15.98 -13.49
CA PHE A 650 9.77 -16.70 -14.68
C PHE A 650 10.74 -15.83 -15.48
N THR A 651 12.00 -16.26 -15.56
CA THR A 651 13.12 -15.53 -16.20
C THR A 651 13.98 -16.48 -17.04
N ASN A 652 14.71 -15.96 -18.03
CA ASN A 652 15.51 -16.74 -18.97
C ASN A 652 17.03 -16.60 -18.71
N GLN A 653 17.76 -17.72 -18.73
CA GLN A 653 19.22 -17.74 -18.50
C GLN A 653 20.03 -17.01 -19.59
N ALA A 654 19.42 -16.65 -20.72
CA ALA A 654 20.02 -15.80 -21.73
C ALA A 654 20.27 -14.35 -21.24
N VAL A 655 19.52 -13.86 -20.24
CA VAL A 655 19.60 -12.46 -19.78
C VAL A 655 20.63 -12.32 -18.65
N LYS A 656 21.79 -11.74 -18.97
CA LYS A 656 22.99 -11.82 -18.11
C LYS A 656 23.22 -10.62 -17.21
N THR A 657 22.60 -9.48 -17.50
CA THR A 657 22.77 -8.25 -16.70
C THR A 657 21.43 -7.69 -16.23
N VAL A 658 21.40 -7.23 -14.98
CA VAL A 658 20.25 -6.49 -14.45
C VAL A 658 20.45 -5.01 -14.71
N GLN A 659 19.39 -4.31 -15.11
CA GLN A 659 19.46 -2.85 -15.26
C GLN A 659 19.65 -2.20 -13.88
N ASN A 660 20.74 -1.45 -13.71
CA ASN A 660 21.09 -0.81 -12.44
C ASN A 660 20.09 0.30 -12.08
N ILE A 661 19.29 0.06 -11.04
CA ILE A 661 18.29 0.99 -10.50
C ILE A 661 18.99 1.89 -9.48
N SER A 662 18.94 3.22 -9.68
CA SER A 662 19.55 4.21 -8.79
C SER A 662 18.78 4.37 -7.46
N ARG A 663 18.86 3.35 -6.60
CA ARG A 663 18.30 3.34 -5.25
C ARG A 663 19.31 2.80 -4.24
N THR A 664 19.31 3.39 -3.05
CA THR A 664 19.72 2.69 -1.83
C THR A 664 18.80 1.48 -1.67
N TRP A 665 19.38 0.30 -1.45
CA TRP A 665 18.60 -0.92 -1.30
C TRP A 665 17.89 -0.94 0.06
N ASP A 666 16.62 -0.55 0.07
CA ASP A 666 15.69 -0.94 1.12
C ASP A 666 15.62 -2.48 1.14
N VAL A 667 15.72 -3.07 2.33
CA VAL A 667 15.84 -4.53 2.44
C VAL A 667 14.53 -5.19 2.00
N VAL A 668 14.61 -6.24 1.18
CA VAL A 668 13.43 -7.01 0.76
C VAL A 668 12.63 -7.42 2.00
N SER A 669 11.35 -7.06 2.07
CA SER A 669 10.54 -7.34 3.27
C SER A 669 10.57 -8.83 3.60
N ARG A 670 10.72 -9.14 4.90
CA ARG A 670 10.60 -10.50 5.46
C ARG A 670 9.28 -11.19 5.10
N ASP A 671 8.27 -10.41 4.74
CA ASP A 671 6.93 -10.90 4.39
C ASP A 671 6.81 -11.43 2.95
N VAL A 672 7.93 -11.52 2.21
CA VAL A 672 8.00 -11.93 0.80
C VAL A 672 9.00 -13.07 0.60
N GLU A 673 8.56 -14.13 -0.08
CA GLU A 673 9.36 -15.26 -0.54
C GLU A 673 9.49 -15.18 -2.08
N VAL A 674 10.70 -15.09 -2.64
CA VAL A 674 10.89 -14.92 -4.11
C VAL A 674 11.43 -16.19 -4.75
N ASN A 675 10.55 -16.91 -5.45
CA ASN A 675 10.87 -18.13 -6.17
C ASN A 675 11.14 -17.83 -7.64
N PHE A 676 12.30 -18.26 -8.13
CA PHE A 676 12.72 -18.13 -9.52
C PHE A 676 12.48 -19.44 -10.27
N LEU A 677 11.78 -19.35 -11.40
CA LEU A 677 11.62 -20.43 -12.37
C LEU A 677 12.46 -20.07 -13.59
N THR A 678 13.68 -20.61 -13.65
CA THR A 678 14.70 -20.24 -14.62
C THR A 678 14.59 -21.09 -15.87
N ILE A 679 14.41 -20.47 -17.03
CA ILE A 679 14.24 -21.19 -18.31
C ILE A 679 15.60 -21.25 -19.00
N ALA A 680 16.06 -22.47 -19.29
CA ALA A 680 17.39 -22.69 -19.82
C ALA A 680 17.54 -22.18 -21.27
N ASP A 681 18.64 -21.48 -21.56
CA ASP A 681 18.96 -20.97 -22.90
C ASP A 681 19.52 -22.06 -23.85
N GLY A 682 19.93 -23.20 -23.29
CA GLY A 682 20.53 -24.32 -24.03
C GLY A 682 22.01 -24.12 -24.39
N VAL A 683 22.65 -23.07 -23.87
CA VAL A 683 24.04 -22.69 -24.16
C VAL A 683 24.87 -22.55 -22.87
N THR A 684 24.26 -22.04 -21.79
CA THR A 684 24.88 -21.98 -20.47
C THR A 684 24.99 -23.35 -19.82
N THR A 685 26.18 -23.69 -19.33
CA THR A 685 26.47 -24.96 -18.61
C THR A 685 26.37 -24.84 -17.09
N GLU A 686 26.26 -23.61 -16.58
CA GLU A 686 26.20 -23.26 -15.17
C GLU A 686 24.75 -23.02 -14.73
N ILE A 687 24.25 -23.85 -13.82
CA ILE A 687 22.82 -23.96 -13.50
C ILE A 687 22.34 -22.79 -12.63
N PHE A 688 23.28 -22.08 -12.01
CA PHE A 688 23.05 -20.91 -11.19
C PHE A 688 22.97 -19.59 -12.00
N ALA A 689 22.73 -19.65 -13.31
CA ALA A 689 22.66 -18.49 -14.21
C ALA A 689 21.40 -17.60 -14.01
N LEU A 690 21.14 -17.21 -12.77
CA LEU A 690 20.55 -15.91 -12.45
C LEU A 690 21.69 -14.87 -12.41
N PRO A 691 21.46 -13.61 -12.82
CA PRO A 691 22.30 -12.50 -12.39
C PRO A 691 22.44 -12.44 -10.86
N LYS A 692 23.62 -12.09 -10.37
CA LYS A 692 23.99 -12.24 -8.94
C LYS A 692 23.08 -11.46 -8.00
N GLU A 693 22.54 -10.33 -8.45
CA GLU A 693 21.59 -9.50 -7.72
C GLU A 693 20.25 -10.22 -7.46
N LEU A 694 19.82 -11.10 -8.38
CA LEU A 694 18.60 -11.89 -8.25
C LEU A 694 18.82 -13.14 -7.40
N GLU A 695 19.99 -13.78 -7.54
CA GLU A 695 20.44 -14.87 -6.67
C GLU A 695 20.51 -14.42 -5.18
N LEU A 696 21.05 -13.23 -4.92
CA LEU A 696 21.08 -12.64 -3.58
C LEU A 696 19.66 -12.44 -3.01
N ILE A 697 18.69 -12.00 -3.81
CA ILE A 697 17.29 -11.90 -3.37
C ILE A 697 16.69 -13.28 -3.05
N GLN A 698 16.97 -14.31 -3.86
CA GLN A 698 16.51 -15.67 -3.57
C GLN A 698 17.00 -16.13 -2.19
N LYS A 699 18.30 -15.98 -1.91
CA LYS A 699 18.89 -16.36 -0.63
C LYS A 699 18.34 -15.51 0.53
N MET A 700 18.28 -14.19 0.39
CA MET A 700 17.73 -13.27 1.42
C MET A 700 16.26 -13.59 1.78
N THR A 701 15.45 -13.99 0.80
CA THR A 701 14.02 -14.27 1.01
C THR A 701 13.71 -15.71 1.45
N ASN A 702 14.71 -16.60 1.46
CA ASN A 702 14.52 -18.06 1.56
C ASN A 702 13.65 -18.63 0.41
N GLY A 703 13.74 -18.00 -0.76
CA GLY A 703 13.09 -18.45 -1.97
C GLY A 703 13.73 -19.71 -2.58
N LYS A 704 13.22 -20.14 -3.72
CA LYS A 704 13.61 -21.38 -4.41
C LYS A 704 14.10 -21.06 -5.84
N ILE A 705 15.04 -21.84 -6.37
CA ILE A 705 15.44 -21.80 -7.80
C ILE A 705 14.99 -23.12 -8.44
N ILE A 706 14.23 -23.04 -9.52
CA ILE A 706 13.65 -24.19 -10.22
C ILE A 706 13.99 -24.08 -11.71
N PRO A 707 15.02 -24.77 -12.22
CA PRO A 707 15.34 -24.73 -13.65
C PRO A 707 14.35 -25.56 -14.47
N LEU A 708 13.73 -24.91 -15.45
CA LEU A 708 12.78 -25.46 -16.41
C LEU A 708 13.43 -25.59 -17.80
N THR A 709 12.94 -26.54 -18.59
CA THR A 709 13.36 -26.78 -19.97
C THR A 709 12.25 -26.41 -20.95
N ASN A 710 12.58 -26.21 -22.23
CA ASN A 710 11.58 -25.89 -23.25
C ASN A 710 10.62 -27.06 -23.59
N ASN A 711 10.78 -28.22 -22.92
CA ASN A 711 10.05 -29.47 -23.16
C ASN A 711 9.14 -29.89 -21.98
N GLU A 712 8.89 -29.02 -20.99
CA GLU A 712 7.97 -29.37 -19.89
C GLU A 712 6.56 -29.72 -20.40
N THR A 713 5.85 -30.57 -19.67
CA THR A 713 4.49 -31.01 -20.04
C THR A 713 3.42 -30.59 -19.04
N THR A 714 3.82 -30.24 -17.82
CA THR A 714 2.99 -29.73 -16.72
C THR A 714 3.87 -29.00 -15.71
N LEU A 715 3.31 -28.03 -14.96
CA LEU A 715 3.95 -27.33 -13.85
C LEU A 715 3.23 -27.59 -12.51
N ILE A 716 2.06 -28.25 -12.52
CA ILE A 716 1.25 -28.50 -11.32
C ILE A 716 2.02 -29.20 -10.18
N PRO A 717 2.85 -30.23 -10.42
CA PRO A 717 3.59 -30.88 -9.34
C PRO A 717 4.61 -29.94 -8.69
N VAL A 718 5.27 -29.08 -9.48
CA VAL A 718 6.17 -28.02 -8.98
C VAL A 718 5.39 -27.12 -8.04
N PHE A 719 4.29 -26.51 -8.48
CA PHE A 719 3.50 -25.60 -7.65
C PHE A 719 2.94 -26.27 -6.38
N SER A 720 2.57 -27.56 -6.43
CA SER A 720 2.14 -28.30 -5.25
C SER A 720 3.24 -28.45 -4.19
N ASP A 721 4.51 -28.45 -4.60
CA ASP A 721 5.65 -28.58 -3.70
C ASP A 721 6.19 -27.20 -3.26
N LEU A 722 6.00 -26.14 -4.07
CA LEU A 722 6.38 -24.77 -3.71
C LEU A 722 5.42 -24.12 -2.69
N ILE A 723 4.10 -24.22 -2.91
CA ILE A 723 3.07 -23.39 -2.23
C ILE A 723 2.88 -23.76 -0.75
N GLY A 724 3.03 -25.03 -0.40
CA GLY A 724 2.60 -25.56 0.89
C GLY A 724 3.68 -25.73 1.96
N VAL A 725 4.97 -25.55 1.64
CA VAL A 725 6.07 -25.67 2.62
C VAL A 725 6.33 -24.35 3.34
N SER A 726 6.55 -24.41 4.65
CA SER A 726 6.69 -23.26 5.56
C SER A 726 8.09 -23.07 6.12
N THR A 727 8.90 -24.14 6.18
CA THR A 727 10.22 -24.14 6.85
C THR A 727 11.31 -24.65 5.91
N LEU A 728 12.47 -24.00 5.91
CA LEU A 728 13.72 -24.56 5.37
C LEU A 728 14.49 -25.22 6.52
N THR A 729 14.96 -26.45 6.33
CA THR A 729 15.82 -27.15 7.30
C THR A 729 17.21 -27.46 6.77
N THR A 730 17.45 -27.37 5.45
CA THR A 730 18.81 -27.49 4.87
C THR A 730 18.86 -26.81 3.49
N ASP A 731 19.87 -25.98 3.22
CA ASP A 731 20.23 -25.48 1.88
C ASP A 731 21.76 -25.52 1.76
N ASN A 732 22.26 -26.37 0.87
CA ASN A 732 23.69 -26.55 0.62
C ASN A 732 23.93 -26.66 -0.89
N GLU A 733 25.02 -26.03 -1.34
CA GLU A 733 25.46 -25.98 -2.74
C GLU A 733 26.95 -26.27 -2.86
N GLN A 734 27.37 -26.80 -4.00
CA GLN A 734 28.74 -27.16 -4.30
C GLN A 734 29.05 -26.86 -5.77
N TYR A 735 30.11 -26.10 -6.03
CA TYR A 735 30.40 -25.53 -7.36
C TYR A 735 30.86 -26.58 -8.39
N ASN A 736 31.35 -27.73 -7.94
CA ASN A 736 31.63 -28.91 -8.77
C ASN A 736 30.97 -30.14 -8.16
N CYS A 737 29.88 -30.62 -8.78
CA CYS A 737 29.22 -31.88 -8.42
C CYS A 737 29.35 -32.96 -9.49
N HIS A 738 30.32 -32.83 -10.42
CA HIS A 738 30.48 -33.77 -11.54
C HIS A 738 31.67 -34.74 -11.32
N ASP A 739 32.72 -34.30 -10.63
CA ASP A 739 33.85 -35.15 -10.21
C ASP A 739 33.58 -35.87 -8.89
N SER A 740 32.85 -35.22 -7.97
CA SER A 740 32.44 -35.77 -6.67
C SER A 740 30.97 -35.45 -6.40
N PRO A 741 30.23 -36.31 -5.69
CA PRO A 741 28.86 -36.00 -5.29
C PRO A 741 28.85 -34.98 -4.15
N LEU A 742 27.86 -34.08 -4.15
CA LEU A 742 27.50 -33.32 -2.95
C LEU A 742 26.77 -34.27 -2.00
N GLU A 743 27.34 -34.51 -0.82
CA GLU A 743 26.71 -35.28 0.27
C GLU A 743 26.32 -34.33 1.42
N ILE A 744 25.04 -34.35 1.82
CA ILE A 744 24.52 -33.46 2.88
C ILE A 744 23.79 -34.25 3.97
N SER A 745 23.70 -33.62 5.15
CA SER A 745 22.85 -34.04 6.27
C SER A 745 21.54 -33.27 6.26
N GLY A 746 20.51 -33.83 5.61
CA GLY A 746 19.19 -33.23 5.48
C GLY A 746 18.31 -33.55 6.69
N TYR A 747 17.76 -32.54 7.37
CA TYR A 747 16.92 -32.75 8.55
C TYR A 747 15.44 -32.91 8.18
N ILE A 748 14.78 -33.95 8.70
CA ILE A 748 13.34 -34.26 8.53
C ILE A 748 12.66 -34.42 9.89
N GLU A 749 11.62 -33.62 10.16
CA GLU A 749 10.89 -33.61 11.43
C GLU A 749 9.80 -34.69 11.48
N ASP A 750 9.58 -35.31 12.65
CA ASP A 750 8.36 -36.10 12.88
C ASP A 750 7.10 -35.22 12.99
N GLY A 751 7.26 -33.93 13.33
CA GLY A 751 6.14 -32.98 13.41
C GLY A 751 5.54 -32.59 12.06
N ALA A 752 6.26 -32.80 10.95
CA ALA A 752 5.84 -32.34 9.63
C ALA A 752 4.70 -33.16 9.02
N GLU A 753 3.82 -32.47 8.29
CA GLU A 753 2.78 -33.09 7.45
C GLU A 753 3.41 -33.80 6.25
N TYR A 754 4.38 -33.11 5.62
CA TYR A 754 5.28 -33.63 4.62
C TYR A 754 6.56 -32.79 4.52
N SER A 755 7.63 -33.41 4.02
CA SER A 755 8.88 -32.80 3.60
C SER A 755 9.00 -32.84 2.07
N VAL A 756 9.71 -31.86 1.51
CA VAL A 756 10.07 -31.77 0.09
C VAL A 756 11.59 -31.66 0.01
N ILE A 757 12.21 -32.54 -0.78
CA ILE A 757 13.64 -32.50 -1.09
C ILE A 757 13.78 -32.08 -2.55
N GLN A 758 14.54 -31.02 -2.81
CA GLN A 758 14.70 -30.44 -4.14
C GLN A 758 16.18 -30.43 -4.53
N ILE A 759 16.50 -30.98 -5.71
CA ILE A 759 17.86 -31.14 -6.22
C ILE A 759 17.99 -30.43 -7.57
N VAL A 760 19.01 -29.60 -7.72
CA VAL A 760 19.31 -28.75 -8.88
C VAL A 760 20.72 -29.05 -9.40
N GLY A 761 20.90 -29.22 -10.72
CA GLY A 761 22.22 -29.34 -11.36
C GLY A 761 22.19 -30.04 -12.74
N THR A 762 23.16 -29.78 -13.63
CA THR A 762 23.04 -30.13 -15.07
C THR A 762 23.11 -31.63 -15.28
N GLY A 763 22.05 -32.23 -15.83
CA GLY A 763 22.01 -33.65 -16.15
C GLY A 763 22.26 -34.53 -14.91
N ILE A 764 21.33 -34.53 -13.96
CA ILE A 764 21.49 -35.24 -12.69
C ILE A 764 21.67 -36.75 -12.95
N LYS A 765 22.85 -37.29 -12.62
CA LYS A 765 23.27 -38.67 -12.95
C LYS A 765 22.78 -39.69 -11.92
N THR A 766 23.05 -39.45 -10.64
CA THR A 766 22.73 -40.38 -9.56
C THR A 766 22.33 -39.63 -8.29
N ILE A 767 21.35 -40.18 -7.59
CA ILE A 767 20.85 -39.70 -6.30
C ILE A 767 20.81 -40.89 -5.36
N LYS A 768 21.22 -40.69 -4.10
CA LYS A 768 21.04 -41.67 -3.03
C LYS A 768 20.46 -40.96 -1.81
N MET A 769 19.59 -41.65 -1.09
CA MET A 769 19.04 -41.18 0.18
C MET A 769 19.10 -42.33 1.21
N GLN A 770 19.48 -42.00 2.43
CA GLN A 770 19.43 -42.87 3.61
C GLN A 770 18.67 -42.16 4.73
N ASP A 771 17.78 -42.88 5.40
CA ASP A 771 17.06 -42.34 6.57
C ASP A 771 17.97 -42.25 7.83
N SER A 772 17.42 -41.76 8.94
CA SER A 772 18.16 -41.61 10.20
C SER A 772 18.56 -42.93 10.87
N ASN A 773 18.02 -44.07 10.43
CA ASN A 773 18.47 -45.42 10.83
C ASN A 773 19.49 -46.02 9.83
N GLY A 774 19.82 -45.30 8.74
CA GLY A 774 20.70 -45.77 7.67
C GLY A 774 20.00 -46.63 6.60
N ALA A 775 18.66 -46.70 6.59
CA ALA A 775 17.92 -47.47 5.60
C ALA A 775 17.97 -46.77 4.22
N LEU A 776 18.40 -47.50 3.19
CA LEU A 776 18.45 -47.00 1.81
C LEU A 776 17.05 -46.81 1.23
N ILE A 777 16.82 -45.66 0.61
CA ILE A 777 15.51 -45.22 0.13
C ILE A 777 15.44 -45.38 -1.40
N SER A 778 14.42 -46.09 -1.90
CA SER A 778 14.13 -46.16 -3.34
C SER A 778 13.62 -44.81 -3.83
N VAL A 779 14.51 -44.02 -4.45
CA VAL A 779 14.23 -42.61 -4.80
C VAL A 779 13.09 -42.47 -5.82
N SER A 780 12.96 -43.43 -6.74
CA SER A 780 11.97 -43.46 -7.82
C SER A 780 10.54 -43.23 -7.36
N ASP A 781 10.19 -43.75 -6.19
CA ASP A 781 8.82 -43.87 -5.74
C ASP A 781 8.28 -42.58 -5.10
N TYR A 782 9.14 -41.59 -4.87
CA TYR A 782 8.82 -40.33 -4.18
C TYR A 782 9.04 -39.10 -5.06
N ILE A 783 9.46 -39.29 -6.32
CA ILE A 783 9.59 -38.21 -7.31
C ILE A 783 8.20 -37.65 -7.61
N THR A 784 8.00 -36.37 -7.29
CA THR A 784 6.83 -35.59 -7.70
C THR A 784 7.05 -34.90 -9.04
N TYR A 785 8.30 -34.54 -9.34
CA TYR A 785 8.69 -33.86 -10.57
C TYR A 785 10.13 -34.19 -10.96
N GLN A 786 10.39 -34.37 -12.26
CA GLN A 786 11.73 -34.57 -12.80
C GLN A 786 11.83 -33.99 -14.22
N ASN A 787 12.85 -33.16 -14.43
CA ASN A 787 13.42 -32.86 -15.75
C ASN A 787 14.95 -33.16 -15.69
N PRO A 788 15.75 -32.93 -16.74
CA PRO A 788 17.19 -33.22 -16.73
C PRO A 788 18.01 -32.47 -15.67
N ASN A 789 17.54 -31.30 -15.22
CA ASN A 789 18.29 -30.35 -14.39
C ASN A 789 17.68 -30.12 -12.99
N PHE A 790 16.48 -30.63 -12.75
CA PHE A 790 15.71 -30.45 -11.51
C PHE A 790 14.91 -31.70 -11.17
N ILE A 791 15.02 -32.14 -9.91
CA ILE A 791 14.20 -33.23 -9.36
C ILE A 791 13.61 -32.80 -8.01
N SER A 792 12.29 -32.97 -7.85
CA SER A 792 11.55 -32.76 -6.60
C SER A 792 11.08 -34.10 -6.06
N PHE A 793 11.29 -34.34 -4.76
CA PHE A 793 10.76 -35.48 -4.02
C PHE A 793 9.83 -35.01 -2.91
N ARG A 794 8.77 -35.77 -2.62
CA ARG A 794 7.87 -35.48 -1.50
C ARG A 794 7.62 -36.70 -0.62
N ILE A 795 7.76 -36.50 0.68
CA ILE A 795 7.76 -37.55 1.69
C ILE A 795 6.83 -37.13 2.83
N GLY A 796 5.82 -37.92 3.18
CA GLY A 796 4.83 -37.49 4.17
C GLY A 796 3.91 -38.60 4.67
N LYS A 797 3.31 -38.38 5.85
CA LYS A 797 2.60 -39.43 6.61
C LYS A 797 1.41 -40.03 5.85
N PHE A 798 0.65 -39.20 5.12
CA PHE A 798 -0.46 -39.67 4.28
C PHE A 798 -0.01 -40.54 3.09
N TRP A 799 1.14 -40.23 2.48
CA TRP A 799 1.67 -41.00 1.35
C TRP A 799 2.17 -42.37 1.80
N ASN A 800 2.81 -42.42 2.98
CA ASN A 800 3.19 -43.67 3.64
C ASN A 800 1.97 -44.53 4.00
N GLU A 801 0.89 -43.95 4.54
CA GLU A 801 -0.39 -44.64 4.79
C GLU A 801 -1.05 -45.17 3.51
N PHE A 802 -0.97 -44.44 2.39
CA PHE A 802 -1.50 -44.92 1.11
C PHE A 802 -0.70 -46.11 0.57
N LYS A 803 0.64 -46.05 0.62
CA LYS A 803 1.55 -47.16 0.22
C LYS A 803 1.38 -48.41 1.10
N LYS A 804 1.17 -48.23 2.40
CA LYS A 804 0.87 -49.28 3.40
C LYS A 804 -0.41 -50.08 3.08
N LYS A 805 -1.28 -49.54 2.22
CA LYS A 805 -2.49 -50.20 1.70
C LYS A 805 -2.28 -50.98 0.40
N LEU A 806 -1.10 -50.84 -0.21
CA LEU A 806 -0.72 -51.39 -1.53
C LEU A 806 0.43 -52.42 -1.45
N VAL A 807 1.24 -52.40 -0.39
CA VAL A 807 2.38 -53.31 -0.18
C VAL A 807 2.28 -53.98 1.19
N VAL A 808 2.19 -55.32 1.20
CA VAL A 808 1.87 -56.16 2.38
C VAL A 808 3.03 -56.24 3.41
N SER A 809 4.20 -55.67 3.13
CA SER A 809 5.41 -55.76 3.96
C SER A 809 6.04 -54.40 4.31
N ALA A 810 5.21 -53.37 4.53
CA ALA A 810 5.65 -51.99 4.79
C ALA A 810 5.42 -51.54 6.25
N SER A 811 6.08 -52.20 7.20
CA SER A 811 6.12 -51.77 8.62
C SER A 811 7.15 -50.67 8.83
N ASN A 812 6.73 -49.48 9.25
CA ASN A 812 7.56 -48.32 9.59
C ASN A 812 8.59 -47.95 8.49
N LEU A 813 8.12 -47.34 7.40
CA LEU A 813 8.92 -47.17 6.17
C LEU A 813 10.25 -46.43 6.36
N PHE A 814 10.29 -45.28 7.02
CA PHE A 814 11.52 -44.51 7.31
C PHE A 814 11.37 -43.74 8.63
N ALA A 815 12.48 -43.48 9.32
CA ALA A 815 12.51 -42.68 10.55
C ALA A 815 12.82 -41.19 10.29
N SER A 816 12.20 -40.33 11.10
CA SER A 816 12.53 -38.90 11.21
C SER A 816 13.93 -38.68 11.81
N GLY A 817 14.56 -37.54 11.52
CA GLY A 817 15.88 -37.17 12.03
C GLY A 817 16.81 -36.69 10.92
N VAL A 818 18.10 -36.95 11.06
CA VAL A 818 19.14 -36.59 10.08
C VAL A 818 19.22 -37.65 9.00
N TRP A 819 18.93 -37.28 7.75
CA TRP A 819 19.04 -38.14 6.58
C TRP A 819 20.31 -37.80 5.79
N LYS A 820 20.94 -38.81 5.18
CA LYS A 820 22.06 -38.58 4.25
C LYS A 820 21.53 -38.53 2.82
N ILE A 821 21.78 -37.43 2.13
CA ILE A 821 21.34 -37.20 0.75
C ILE A 821 22.58 -36.91 -0.09
N SER A 822 22.79 -37.68 -1.18
CA SER A 822 23.92 -37.47 -2.10
C SER A 822 23.43 -37.25 -3.53
N ALA A 823 23.97 -36.25 -4.24
CA ALA A 823 23.69 -36.00 -5.66
C ALA A 823 24.96 -35.85 -6.50
N LEU A 824 24.96 -36.45 -7.69
CA LEU A 824 26.03 -36.34 -8.70
C LEU A 824 25.44 -35.87 -10.03
N VAL A 825 26.09 -34.93 -10.72
CA VAL A 825 25.59 -34.29 -11.96
C VAL A 825 26.51 -34.54 -13.15
N THR A 826 26.13 -34.07 -14.34
CA THR A 826 26.90 -34.24 -15.58
C THR A 826 28.02 -33.21 -15.74
N SER A 827 27.76 -31.94 -15.42
CA SER A 827 28.75 -30.85 -15.46
C SER A 827 28.38 -29.73 -14.49
N GLY A 828 29.37 -28.92 -14.09
CA GLY A 828 29.16 -27.78 -13.20
C GLY A 828 28.84 -28.20 -11.75
N GLY A 829 28.15 -27.31 -11.04
CA GLY A 829 27.76 -27.47 -9.65
C GLY A 829 26.37 -28.06 -9.44
N CYS A 830 25.97 -28.14 -8.17
CA CYS A 830 24.64 -28.58 -7.77
C CYS A 830 24.23 -28.01 -6.40
N GLN A 831 22.93 -28.06 -6.13
CA GLN A 831 22.32 -27.62 -4.87
C GLN A 831 21.30 -28.64 -4.42
N ILE A 832 21.26 -28.92 -3.11
CA ILE A 832 20.26 -29.77 -2.46
C ILE A 832 19.60 -28.94 -1.37
N THR A 833 18.27 -28.85 -1.40
CA THR A 833 17.50 -28.18 -0.35
C THR A 833 16.44 -29.10 0.24
N VAL A 834 16.21 -28.98 1.55
CA VAL A 834 15.20 -29.73 2.30
C VAL A 834 14.27 -28.72 2.97
N ARG A 835 12.99 -28.76 2.57
CA ARG A 835 11.92 -27.89 3.09
C ARG A 835 10.78 -28.74 3.64
N GLN A 836 10.03 -28.19 4.59
CA GLN A 836 8.99 -28.92 5.30
C GLN A 836 7.72 -28.10 5.45
N LYS A 837 6.57 -28.79 5.46
CA LYS A 837 5.31 -28.25 5.95
C LYS A 837 5.13 -28.68 7.40
N THR A 838 5.53 -27.81 8.31
CA THR A 838 5.46 -27.99 9.77
C THR A 838 4.80 -26.77 10.40
N SER A 839 4.13 -26.97 11.53
CA SER A 839 3.64 -25.86 12.37
C SER A 839 4.71 -25.37 13.35
N VAL A 840 5.87 -26.04 13.42
CA VAL A 840 7.00 -25.69 14.27
C VAL A 840 8.13 -25.14 13.42
N GLY A 841 8.22 -23.82 13.35
CA GLY A 841 9.40 -23.11 12.83
C GLY A 841 10.19 -22.41 13.94
N MET A 842 11.49 -22.25 13.70
CA MET A 842 12.42 -21.44 14.49
C MET A 842 12.56 -20.06 13.85
N ILE A 843 12.48 -19.02 14.67
CA ILE A 843 12.60 -17.61 14.26
C ILE A 843 13.90 -17.06 14.84
N LEU A 844 14.71 -16.44 13.99
CA LEU A 844 15.98 -15.80 14.35
C LEU A 844 15.89 -14.29 14.11
N GLY A 845 16.50 -13.51 14.97
CA GLY A 845 16.72 -12.07 14.77
C GLY A 845 17.95 -11.57 15.52
N PHE A 846 18.43 -10.40 15.12
CA PHE A 846 19.67 -9.81 15.61
C PHE A 846 19.36 -8.51 16.35
N THR A 847 19.97 -8.32 17.53
CA THR A 847 19.86 -7.10 18.35
C THR A 847 21.21 -6.75 18.96
N SER A 848 21.43 -5.46 19.24
CA SER A 848 22.60 -4.96 19.98
C SER A 848 22.45 -5.04 21.50
N SER A 849 21.34 -5.61 22.00
CA SER A 849 21.06 -5.78 23.43
C SER A 849 20.66 -7.21 23.77
N ASN A 850 21.14 -7.71 24.91
CA ASN A 850 20.72 -8.98 25.50
C ASN A 850 19.47 -8.85 26.39
N THR A 851 18.84 -7.68 26.46
CA THR A 851 17.72 -7.36 27.36
C THR A 851 16.58 -6.57 26.71
N ASP A 852 16.68 -6.27 25.41
CA ASP A 852 15.69 -5.50 24.66
C ASP A 852 15.24 -6.24 23.38
N ASP A 853 14.00 -6.72 23.40
CA ASP A 853 13.32 -7.35 22.27
C ASP A 853 12.79 -6.31 21.25
N THR A 854 12.70 -5.02 21.61
CA THR A 854 12.03 -4.00 20.77
C THR A 854 12.85 -3.61 19.53
N THR A 855 14.16 -3.85 19.55
CA THR A 855 15.12 -3.52 18.48
C THR A 855 15.59 -4.74 17.67
N VAL A 856 14.94 -5.90 17.79
CA VAL A 856 15.30 -7.13 17.08
C VAL A 856 14.98 -7.05 15.58
N VAL A 857 15.98 -7.29 14.74
CA VAL A 857 15.88 -7.29 13.26
C VAL A 857 16.06 -8.71 12.72
N SER A 858 15.06 -9.25 12.00
CA SER A 858 15.09 -10.62 11.46
C SER A 858 15.94 -10.81 10.18
N GLN A 859 16.97 -9.97 9.98
CA GLN A 859 17.77 -9.88 8.76
C GLN A 859 19.22 -9.57 9.12
N ILE A 860 20.18 -10.16 8.39
CA ILE A 860 21.62 -9.95 8.62
C ILE A 860 21.97 -8.51 8.20
N ILE A 861 22.39 -7.69 9.17
CA ILE A 861 22.67 -6.26 8.96
C ILE A 861 24.06 -6.07 8.34
N THR A 862 24.14 -6.20 7.02
CA THR A 862 25.38 -6.06 6.22
C THR A 862 26.06 -4.68 6.25
N GLN A 863 25.52 -3.71 7.01
CA GLN A 863 26.04 -2.34 7.10
C GLN A 863 26.49 -1.90 8.50
N ARG A 864 26.36 -2.72 9.56
CA ARG A 864 26.76 -2.31 10.94
C ARG A 864 28.15 -2.77 11.40
N SER A 865 28.90 -3.55 10.61
CA SER A 865 30.29 -3.94 10.88
C SER A 865 31.33 -2.82 10.76
N ARG A 866 30.92 -1.53 10.67
CA ARG A 866 31.84 -0.37 10.68
C ARG A 866 32.33 0.05 12.07
N PHE A 867 32.03 -0.71 13.12
CA PHE A 867 32.47 -0.44 14.50
C PHE A 867 32.90 -1.74 15.20
N ASP A 868 34.22 -2.00 15.21
CA ASP A 868 34.87 -3.26 15.62
C ASP A 868 34.85 -3.57 17.14
N SER A 869 33.73 -3.39 17.85
CA SER A 869 33.74 -3.52 19.33
C SER A 869 32.45 -3.92 20.06
N LEU A 870 31.30 -4.06 19.38
CA LEU A 870 30.03 -4.41 20.05
C LEU A 870 29.51 -5.80 19.65
N PRO A 871 29.11 -6.66 20.62
CA PRO A 871 28.53 -7.96 20.31
C PRO A 871 27.13 -7.83 19.71
N ILE A 872 26.84 -8.65 18.70
CA ILE A 872 25.48 -8.85 18.18
C ILE A 872 24.89 -10.07 18.88
N TYR A 873 23.70 -9.92 19.47
CA TYR A 873 22.97 -11.00 20.10
C TYR A 873 21.94 -11.59 19.15
N ALA A 874 21.88 -12.92 19.07
CA ALA A 874 20.84 -13.63 18.34
C ALA A 874 19.64 -13.89 19.26
N ALA A 875 18.53 -13.17 19.04
CA ALA A 875 17.23 -13.47 19.63
C ALA A 875 16.61 -14.67 18.89
N VAL A 876 16.14 -15.67 19.65
CA VAL A 876 15.63 -16.94 19.11
C VAL A 876 14.26 -17.24 19.71
N ARG A 877 13.29 -17.55 18.84
CA ARG A 877 11.94 -17.95 19.25
C ARG A 877 11.49 -19.20 18.49
N ALA A 878 11.19 -20.26 19.21
CA ALA A 878 10.40 -21.36 18.67
C ALA A 878 8.91 -20.98 18.66
N THR A 879 8.21 -21.37 17.60
CA THR A 879 6.74 -21.26 17.53
C THR A 879 6.06 -22.29 18.44
N ASN A 880 4.76 -22.10 18.69
CA ASN A 880 3.91 -22.95 19.55
C ASN A 880 4.36 -23.13 21.02
N GLY A 881 5.28 -22.29 21.52
CA GLY A 881 5.69 -22.29 22.93
C GLY A 881 6.63 -23.44 23.32
N ILE A 882 7.21 -24.15 22.35
CA ILE A 882 8.27 -25.13 22.59
C ILE A 882 9.50 -24.41 23.14
N ILE A 883 10.17 -24.98 24.14
CA ILE A 883 11.45 -24.48 24.66
C ILE A 883 12.54 -25.41 24.13
N PRO A 884 13.47 -24.94 23.28
CA PRO A 884 14.58 -25.77 22.82
C PRO A 884 15.50 -26.11 24.00
N THR A 885 15.74 -27.39 24.25
CA THR A 885 16.56 -27.89 25.37
C THR A 885 18.05 -27.83 25.07
N ASN A 886 18.42 -27.96 23.79
CA ASN A 886 19.74 -27.66 23.23
C ASN A 886 19.52 -26.80 21.98
N LEU A 887 20.43 -25.87 21.71
CA LEU A 887 20.50 -25.09 20.47
C LEU A 887 21.95 -25.04 20.01
N GLU A 888 22.19 -25.45 18.78
CA GLU A 888 23.50 -25.38 18.12
C GLU A 888 23.38 -24.47 16.89
N ILE A 889 24.30 -23.52 16.75
CA ILE A 889 24.32 -22.55 15.66
C ILE A 889 25.63 -22.74 14.90
N HIS A 890 25.58 -23.48 13.80
CA HIS A 890 26.71 -23.58 12.87
C HIS A 890 26.76 -22.35 11.98
N VAL A 891 27.87 -21.59 12.04
CA VAL A 891 28.16 -20.49 11.11
C VAL A 891 29.25 -20.97 10.15
N SER A 892 28.84 -21.68 9.11
CA SER A 892 29.73 -22.35 8.14
C SER A 892 29.79 -21.59 6.82
N VAL A 893 30.63 -20.54 6.75
CA VAL A 893 30.87 -19.75 5.52
C VAL A 893 32.38 -19.53 5.28
N CYS A 894 33.21 -20.48 5.71
CA CYS A 894 34.67 -20.43 5.52
C CYS A 894 35.10 -21.39 4.41
N HIS A 895 35.72 -20.88 3.35
CA HIS A 895 36.29 -21.73 2.31
C HIS A 895 37.51 -22.47 2.88
N GLY A 896 37.36 -23.79 3.09
CA GLY A 896 38.32 -24.63 3.82
C GLY A 896 37.86 -25.11 5.20
N GLU A 897 36.66 -24.71 5.66
CA GLU A 897 35.98 -25.11 6.91
C GLU A 897 36.71 -24.81 8.24
N GLU A 898 38.00 -24.50 8.25
CA GLU A 898 38.72 -24.11 9.47
C GLU A 898 38.35 -22.69 9.94
N ILE A 899 38.00 -22.58 11.22
CA ILE A 899 37.78 -21.31 11.94
C ILE A 899 38.73 -21.18 13.13
N ASP A 900 39.19 -19.96 13.39
CA ASP A 900 39.95 -19.64 14.59
C ASP A 900 39.03 -19.63 15.83
N LYS A 901 39.65 -19.61 17.02
CA LYS A 901 38.94 -19.55 18.32
C LYS A 901 38.12 -18.26 18.57
N PHE A 902 38.06 -17.36 17.60
CA PHE A 902 37.26 -16.14 17.60
C PHE A 902 36.18 -16.14 16.48
N GLY A 903 36.03 -17.25 15.75
CA GLY A 903 35.04 -17.42 14.69
C GLY A 903 35.44 -16.83 13.33
N ARG A 904 36.72 -16.49 13.11
CA ARG A 904 37.22 -15.99 11.82
C ARG A 904 37.75 -17.15 10.98
N CYS A 905 37.51 -17.09 9.67
CA CYS A 905 37.98 -18.11 8.75
C CYS A 905 39.51 -18.18 8.68
N VAL A 906 40.07 -19.39 8.69
CA VAL A 906 41.51 -19.65 8.47
C VAL A 906 41.70 -19.99 7.00
N CYS A 907 42.32 -19.10 6.24
CA CYS A 907 42.36 -19.24 4.80
C CYS A 907 43.38 -20.29 4.33
N PRO A 908 42.99 -21.19 3.41
CA PRO A 908 43.93 -22.08 2.72
C PRO A 908 45.01 -21.28 1.97
N GLU A 909 46.14 -21.93 1.66
CA GLU A 909 47.17 -21.28 0.84
C GLU A 909 46.58 -20.77 -0.48
N ARG A 910 46.95 -19.53 -0.83
CA ARG A 910 46.43 -18.73 -1.95
C ARG A 910 45.01 -18.16 -1.81
N TYR A 911 44.37 -18.23 -0.65
CA TYR A 911 43.10 -17.54 -0.38
C TYR A 911 43.21 -16.44 0.69
N THR A 912 42.31 -15.46 0.63
CA THR A 912 42.23 -14.32 1.54
C THR A 912 40.80 -13.75 1.62
N GLY A 913 40.60 -12.65 2.35
CA GLY A 913 39.29 -12.06 2.63
C GLY A 913 38.60 -12.68 3.84
N GLU A 914 37.55 -12.03 4.34
CA GLU A 914 36.85 -12.38 5.61
C GLU A 914 36.31 -13.83 5.63
N TYR A 915 35.89 -14.33 4.46
CA TYR A 915 35.33 -15.68 4.25
C TYR A 915 36.31 -16.64 3.54
N CYS A 916 37.54 -16.18 3.28
CA CYS A 916 38.57 -16.87 2.49
C CYS A 916 38.19 -17.13 1.03
N TRP A 917 37.39 -16.24 0.42
CA TRP A 917 36.89 -16.38 -0.96
C TRP A 917 37.73 -15.63 -2.00
N ASP A 918 38.53 -14.64 -1.60
CA ASP A 918 39.37 -13.88 -2.52
C ASP A 918 40.64 -14.65 -2.88
N ARG A 919 40.94 -14.80 -4.17
CA ARG A 919 42.16 -15.49 -4.64
C ARG A 919 43.39 -14.60 -4.61
N ILE A 920 44.53 -15.15 -4.17
CA ILE A 920 45.84 -14.50 -4.23
C ILE A 920 46.46 -14.78 -5.60
N CYS A 921 46.32 -13.82 -6.50
CA CYS A 921 46.75 -13.92 -7.90
C CYS A 921 48.26 -13.85 -8.08
N VAL A 922 48.79 -14.64 -9.02
CA VAL A 922 50.21 -14.60 -9.40
C VAL A 922 50.48 -13.32 -10.24
N PRO A 923 51.40 -12.43 -9.82
CA PRO A 923 51.75 -11.25 -10.60
C PRO A 923 52.27 -11.63 -12.01
N PRO A 924 51.88 -10.91 -13.07
CA PRO A 924 51.25 -9.59 -13.09
C PRO A 924 49.71 -9.57 -13.14
N ALA A 925 49.01 -10.68 -12.81
CA ALA A 925 47.55 -10.69 -12.78
C ALA A 925 46.98 -9.79 -11.68
N THR A 926 45.79 -9.23 -11.91
CA THR A 926 45.05 -8.40 -10.93
C THR A 926 43.83 -9.13 -10.38
N LEU A 927 43.54 -8.94 -9.09
CA LEU A 927 42.32 -9.43 -8.46
C LEU A 927 41.14 -8.53 -8.82
N SER A 928 40.03 -9.13 -9.25
CA SER A 928 38.77 -8.45 -9.54
C SER A 928 37.60 -9.34 -9.14
N ASN A 929 36.75 -8.88 -8.20
CA ASN A 929 35.58 -9.60 -7.70
C ASN A 929 35.89 -11.07 -7.28
N GLY A 930 36.95 -11.28 -6.52
CA GLY A 930 37.41 -12.61 -6.08
C GLY A 930 38.19 -13.44 -7.11
N ILE A 931 38.19 -13.04 -8.39
CA ILE A 931 38.78 -13.79 -9.52
C ILE A 931 40.06 -13.11 -10.02
N CYS A 932 41.03 -13.90 -10.48
CA CYS A 932 42.28 -13.41 -11.04
C CYS A 932 42.20 -13.11 -12.54
N CYS A 933 42.37 -11.85 -12.91
CA CYS A 933 42.44 -11.38 -14.30
C CYS A 933 43.84 -11.65 -14.88
N CYS A 934 44.00 -12.79 -15.56
CA CYS A 934 45.28 -13.21 -16.13
C CYS A 934 45.70 -12.35 -17.33
N THR A 935 47.00 -12.00 -17.40
CA THR A 935 47.59 -11.37 -18.59
C THR A 935 47.72 -12.36 -19.75
N SER A 936 47.62 -11.85 -20.99
CA SER A 936 47.63 -12.67 -22.21
C SER A 936 48.82 -13.64 -22.29
N GLY A 937 48.52 -14.94 -22.32
CA GLY A 937 49.51 -16.03 -22.36
C GLY A 937 49.69 -16.79 -21.05
N VAL A 938 48.97 -16.43 -19.99
CA VAL A 938 48.92 -17.15 -18.70
C VAL A 938 47.47 -17.54 -18.37
N HIS A 939 47.26 -18.67 -17.71
CA HIS A 939 45.94 -19.22 -17.37
C HIS A 939 45.97 -20.09 -16.10
N GLY A 940 44.81 -20.52 -15.60
CA GLY A 940 44.63 -21.16 -14.29
C GLY A 940 43.94 -20.22 -13.29
N ASP A 941 43.34 -20.76 -12.23
CA ASP A 941 42.51 -20.01 -11.28
C ASP A 941 43.27 -18.90 -10.52
N PHE A 942 44.60 -19.02 -10.42
CA PHE A 942 45.50 -18.04 -9.83
C PHE A 942 46.44 -17.41 -10.86
N CYS A 943 46.24 -17.70 -12.15
CA CYS A 943 47.10 -17.32 -13.28
C CYS A 943 48.52 -17.91 -13.23
N GLU A 944 48.66 -19.18 -12.86
CA GLU A 944 49.95 -19.84 -12.65
C GLU A 944 50.54 -20.57 -13.88
N VAL A 945 49.75 -20.89 -14.91
CA VAL A 945 50.17 -21.77 -16.02
C VAL A 945 50.65 -20.97 -17.24
N GLY A 946 51.95 -21.03 -17.51
CA GLY A 946 52.59 -20.47 -18.72
C GLY A 946 52.57 -21.44 -19.93
N LYS A 947 52.69 -20.86 -21.14
CA LYS A 947 52.63 -21.59 -22.43
C LYS A 947 53.65 -22.73 -22.59
N TYR A 948 53.15 -23.90 -23.03
CA TYR A 948 53.92 -24.81 -23.89
C TYR A 948 54.07 -24.26 -25.31
N LEU A 949 55.07 -24.74 -26.05
CA LEU A 949 55.56 -24.19 -27.31
C LEU A 949 55.16 -25.02 -28.55
N PHE A 950 55.42 -24.45 -29.74
CA PHE A 950 55.31 -25.02 -31.10
C PHE A 950 53.91 -25.04 -31.77
N PRO A 951 53.83 -25.01 -33.12
CA PRO A 951 54.43 -23.96 -33.95
C PRO A 951 53.52 -23.45 -35.10
N PHE A 952 53.93 -22.32 -35.70
CA PHE A 952 53.60 -21.80 -37.03
C PHE A 952 52.50 -22.48 -37.87
N PHE A 953 51.49 -21.70 -38.24
CA PHE A 953 51.16 -21.51 -39.65
C PHE A 953 50.98 -20.01 -39.97
N HIS A 954 51.57 -19.56 -41.08
CA HIS A 954 51.34 -18.21 -41.62
C HIS A 954 49.99 -18.13 -42.32
N LEU A 955 49.29 -17.02 -42.16
CA LEU A 955 48.57 -16.34 -43.24
C LEU A 955 48.63 -14.83 -43.01
N ASN A 956 48.57 -14.04 -44.09
CA ASN A 956 49.06 -12.65 -44.09
C ASN A 956 48.07 -11.62 -43.54
N THR A 957 48.64 -10.61 -42.87
CA THR A 957 48.03 -9.29 -42.70
C THR A 957 47.95 -8.53 -44.02
N ASN A 958 46.85 -7.81 -44.24
CA ASN A 958 46.83 -6.46 -44.83
C ASN A 958 45.42 -5.85 -44.69
N GLU A 959 45.35 -4.51 -44.69
CA GLU A 959 44.12 -3.69 -44.85
C GLU A 959 43.00 -3.92 -43.79
N PHE A 960 42.66 -2.99 -42.89
CA PHE A 960 42.77 -1.53 -42.91
C PHE A 960 43.16 -0.92 -41.55
N SER A 961 43.71 0.29 -41.57
CA SER A 961 43.97 1.13 -40.39
C SER A 961 43.11 2.40 -40.39
N SER A 962 43.10 3.10 -39.24
CA SER A 962 42.92 4.55 -39.12
C SER A 962 41.67 5.20 -39.75
N SER A 963 40.66 5.40 -38.91
CA SER A 963 40.20 6.72 -38.41
C SER A 963 40.40 8.01 -39.26
N ILE A 964 39.42 8.92 -39.12
CA ILE A 964 39.47 10.41 -39.21
C ILE A 964 38.95 11.11 -40.50
N VAL A 965 38.07 12.11 -40.25
CA VAL A 965 37.62 13.26 -41.09
C VAL A 965 36.70 13.02 -42.31
N LEU A 966 35.46 13.50 -42.16
CA LEU A 966 34.78 14.42 -43.09
C LEU A 966 35.08 15.86 -42.61
N PRO A 967 35.12 16.93 -43.45
CA PRO A 967 34.19 17.14 -44.57
C PRO A 967 34.74 17.79 -45.86
N THR A 968 34.03 17.53 -46.97
CA THR A 968 33.41 18.55 -47.86
C THR A 968 32.23 17.91 -48.57
#